data_AF-A0AAJ6G004-F1
#
_entry.id   AF-A0AAJ6G004-F1
#
_cell.length_a   1.000
_cell.length_b   1.000
_cell.length_c   1.000
_cell.angle_alpha   90.00
_cell.angle_beta   90.00
_cell.angle_gamma   90.00
#
_symmetry.space_group_name_H-M   'P 1'
#
loop_
_entity.id
_entity.type
_entity.pdbx_description
1 polymer ?
#
loop_
_entity_poly.entity_id
_entity_poly.type
_entity_poly.pdbx_seq_one_letter_code
_entity_poly.pdbx_strand_id
1 'polypeptide(L)'
;MNLLSRWNQSFSNLSVRRKLNLLTALIAVGVIALAIIAARMQYLDLAETRKEALKTQVELSYGILAHYTRLASSGELTEEAAKAAALQALDVMRADNDSAYYNVLGTDYTLLMHPFARDRVGKVQKDYTSKDGVPIYLQQVDMARTGGGYTYYKTTKPGNDALIEKVTYAGMYAPWQWVITSGVYMDDVQSDALAFTAVMTASGGAVVLIVLGLSWLIGNRITLPLRQATHVAESIARGKLDSRIGEQAHDEPGRLLESMARMQEQLHAVISGQREMARRHDAGSTGYRMDETAFPGEYGLMVHETNTLVGAHVQTMDAVLAVVQRYAQGDLSADIARYPGEKAAITATVDAVKQNLGNINGEIQRLAAAAAAGDFSQRGDTARFDHDFRRMIGHLNAMMQVSDDNLGKLSQLLSAIAEGDLTARMHGDFQGVFATMRDDANATVAQLTQIVGQIQEAAGSINLAAGEIATGNSDLSRRTEQQAANLEETAASMEELTSTVRQNAEHARQANQLAIGAHTVATQGGHVVGEVVTTMAAIQTSSKKIAEIISVIDGIAFQTNILALNAAVEAARAGEQGRGFAVVASEVRTLAQRSAGAAKEIKGLIDDSVGKVAEGSQLVNQAGATMGEIVASVQRVTDIMAEISAASQEQSAGIDQVNQTVVQMDETTQQNAALVEEATAAARAMEEQATQLADAVAIFRLDNQVAQAVSAVTARAVAGMPPVRPVSRPTPAAPRAATPMRPARSTLADDGNWQEF
;
A
#
# COMPACT_ATOMS: atom_id res chain seq x y z
N MET A 1 96.16 -42.27 34.75
CA MET A 1 95.07 -42.02 33.77
C MET A 1 93.88 -41.25 34.36
N ASN A 2 94.08 -40.31 35.30
CA ASN A 2 92.98 -39.55 35.95
C ASN A 2 93.24 -38.03 36.06
N LEU A 3 94.28 -37.54 35.35
CA LEU A 3 94.64 -36.12 35.28
C LEU A 3 94.12 -35.48 33.99
N LEU A 4 94.21 -36.16 32.85
CA LEU A 4 93.78 -35.64 31.53
C LEU A 4 92.27 -35.36 31.44
N SER A 5 91.41 -36.17 32.07
CA SER A 5 89.95 -35.94 32.08
C SER A 5 89.55 -34.74 32.96
N ARG A 6 90.12 -34.64 34.16
CA ARG A 6 89.94 -33.49 35.07
C ARG A 6 90.46 -32.20 34.45
N TRP A 7 91.56 -32.28 33.71
CA TRP A 7 92.09 -31.14 32.96
C TRP A 7 91.16 -30.74 31.83
N ASN A 8 90.62 -31.69 31.06
CA ASN A 8 89.72 -31.38 29.96
C ASN A 8 88.40 -30.75 30.42
N GLN A 9 87.82 -31.19 31.54
CA GLN A 9 86.63 -30.58 32.14
C GLN A 9 86.87 -29.19 32.75
N SER A 10 88.01 -28.99 33.43
CA SER A 10 88.35 -27.64 33.91
C SER A 10 88.68 -26.70 32.77
N PHE A 11 89.34 -27.18 31.71
CA PHE A 11 89.72 -26.37 30.56
C PHE A 11 88.50 -26.04 29.69
N SER A 12 87.56 -26.97 29.45
CA SER A 12 86.37 -26.70 28.64
C SER A 12 85.52 -25.56 29.21
N ASN A 13 85.39 -25.49 30.54
CA ASN A 13 84.54 -24.53 31.25
C ASN A 13 85.17 -23.15 31.50
N LEU A 14 86.42 -22.93 31.06
CA LEU A 14 87.04 -21.60 31.12
C LEU A 14 86.54 -20.71 29.98
N SER A 15 86.31 -19.44 30.29
CA SER A 15 86.01 -18.41 29.28
C SER A 15 87.18 -18.29 28.29
N VAL A 16 86.86 -17.93 27.04
CA VAL A 16 87.85 -17.76 25.95
C VAL A 16 89.03 -16.88 26.40
N ARG A 17 88.75 -15.81 27.16
CA ARG A 17 89.77 -14.91 27.73
C ARG A 17 90.76 -15.59 28.70
N ARG A 18 90.29 -16.51 29.55
CA ARG A 18 91.17 -17.22 30.50
C ARG A 18 92.06 -18.25 29.80
N LYS A 19 91.56 -18.87 28.74
CA LYS A 19 92.33 -19.82 27.91
C LYS A 19 93.51 -19.14 27.22
N LEU A 20 93.32 -17.94 26.67
CA LEU A 20 94.36 -17.18 25.97
C LEU A 20 95.51 -16.71 26.89
N ASN A 21 95.19 -16.28 28.11
CA ASN A 21 96.21 -15.85 29.07
C ASN A 21 97.12 -17.00 29.54
N LEU A 22 96.57 -18.20 29.71
CA LEU A 22 97.32 -19.40 30.10
C LEU A 22 98.31 -19.85 29.01
N LEU A 23 97.91 -19.75 27.74
CA LEU A 23 98.77 -20.08 26.60
C LEU A 23 100.00 -19.15 26.53
N THR A 24 99.79 -17.85 26.76
CA THR A 24 100.85 -16.82 26.66
C THR A 24 101.94 -17.01 27.72
N ALA A 25 101.57 -17.36 28.96
CA ALA A 25 102.53 -17.60 30.04
C ALA A 25 103.45 -18.80 29.76
N LEU A 26 102.95 -19.82 29.07
CA LEU A 26 103.69 -21.05 28.78
C LEU A 26 104.77 -20.83 27.70
N ILE A 27 104.50 -19.99 26.70
CA ILE A 27 105.45 -19.63 25.63
C ILE A 27 106.64 -18.84 26.20
N ALA A 28 106.41 -17.93 27.15
CA ALA A 28 107.48 -17.10 27.72
C ALA A 28 108.55 -17.92 28.47
N VAL A 29 108.12 -18.96 29.20
CA VAL A 29 109.04 -19.84 29.95
C VAL A 29 109.94 -20.66 29.01
N GLY A 30 109.41 -21.10 27.87
CA GLY A 30 110.18 -21.90 26.89
C GLY A 30 111.33 -21.14 26.23
N VAL A 31 111.13 -19.86 25.92
CA VAL A 31 112.15 -19.03 25.23
C VAL A 31 113.37 -18.78 26.12
N ILE A 32 113.18 -18.58 27.42
CA ILE A 32 114.27 -18.32 28.37
C ILE A 32 115.17 -19.54 28.56
N ALA A 33 114.58 -20.74 28.65
CA ALA A 33 115.33 -21.97 28.85
C ALA A 33 116.27 -22.30 27.66
N LEU A 34 115.82 -22.04 26.42
CA LEU A 34 116.60 -22.29 25.21
C LEU A 34 117.87 -21.43 25.10
N ALA A 35 117.80 -20.17 25.51
CA ALA A 35 118.94 -19.24 25.42
C ALA A 35 120.12 -19.66 26.32
N ILE A 36 119.84 -20.17 27.52
CA ILE A 36 120.88 -20.58 28.48
C ILE A 36 121.64 -21.82 28.01
N ILE A 37 120.94 -22.78 27.39
CA ILE A 37 121.54 -24.03 26.90
C ILE A 37 122.52 -23.75 25.75
N ALA A 38 122.16 -22.88 24.82
CA ALA A 38 122.97 -22.55 23.66
C ALA A 38 124.34 -21.95 24.03
N ALA A 39 124.38 -21.05 25.02
CA ALA A 39 125.62 -20.39 25.45
C ALA A 39 126.65 -21.38 26.02
N ARG A 40 126.22 -22.41 26.75
CA ARG A 40 127.12 -23.39 27.36
C ARG A 40 127.71 -24.38 26.34
N MET A 41 126.95 -24.73 25.30
CA MET A 41 127.43 -25.62 24.24
C MET A 41 128.60 -25.00 23.46
N GLN A 42 128.54 -23.70 23.17
CA GLN A 42 129.55 -23.03 22.35
C GLN A 42 130.96 -23.03 22.98
N TYR A 43 131.06 -22.93 24.30
CA TYR A 43 132.34 -22.92 25.01
C TYR A 43 133.05 -24.29 24.97
N LEU A 44 132.30 -25.38 25.07
CA LEU A 44 132.85 -26.73 25.07
C LEU A 44 133.43 -27.12 23.70
N ASP A 45 132.75 -26.73 22.63
CA ASP A 45 133.15 -27.04 21.25
C ASP A 45 134.50 -26.42 20.86
N LEU A 46 134.74 -25.18 21.30
CA LEU A 46 135.95 -24.41 20.95
C LEU A 46 137.23 -24.99 21.60
N ALA A 47 137.12 -25.58 22.79
CA ALA A 47 138.25 -26.15 23.53
C ALA A 47 138.69 -27.53 22.98
N GLU A 48 137.75 -28.36 22.53
CA GLU A 48 138.01 -29.69 21.98
C GLU A 48 138.81 -29.57 20.66
N THR A 49 138.38 -28.67 19.79
CA THR A 49 138.97 -28.41 18.46
C THR A 49 140.47 -28.09 18.53
N ARG A 50 140.92 -27.36 19.55
CA ARG A 50 142.34 -27.00 19.72
C ARG A 50 143.24 -28.18 20.09
N LYS A 51 142.72 -29.18 20.78
CA LYS A 51 143.53 -30.36 21.19
C LYS A 51 143.85 -31.23 20.00
N GLU A 52 142.88 -31.49 19.12
CA GLU A 52 143.09 -32.33 17.93
C GLU A 52 144.11 -31.70 16.95
N ALA A 53 144.09 -30.38 16.80
CA ALA A 53 145.05 -29.67 15.96
C ALA A 53 146.51 -29.89 16.44
N LEU A 54 146.75 -29.88 17.75
CA LEU A 54 148.08 -30.07 18.35
C LEU A 54 148.67 -31.46 18.08
N LYS A 55 147.87 -32.51 18.20
CA LYS A 55 148.33 -33.87 17.92
C LYS A 55 148.75 -34.03 16.46
N THR A 56 147.90 -33.54 15.55
CA THR A 56 148.17 -33.56 14.10
C THR A 56 149.49 -32.84 13.78
N GLN A 57 149.74 -31.72 14.45
CA GLN A 57 150.94 -30.93 14.25
C GLN A 57 152.22 -31.68 14.64
N VAL A 58 152.23 -32.40 15.77
CA VAL A 58 153.39 -33.23 16.17
C VAL A 58 153.60 -34.41 15.22
N GLU A 59 152.54 -35.09 14.80
CA GLU A 59 152.64 -36.25 13.90
C GLU A 59 153.20 -35.87 12.51
N LEU A 60 152.88 -34.66 12.01
CA LEU A 60 153.44 -34.15 10.76
C LEU A 60 154.97 -34.03 10.79
N SER A 61 155.57 -33.77 11.96
CA SER A 61 157.04 -33.70 12.11
C SER A 61 157.73 -35.03 11.80
N TYR A 62 157.02 -36.16 11.95
CA TYR A 62 157.56 -37.49 11.66
C TYR A 62 157.86 -37.69 10.18
N GLY A 63 157.15 -37.00 9.29
CA GLY A 63 157.44 -37.03 7.85
C GLY A 63 158.81 -36.45 7.53
N ILE A 64 159.19 -35.36 8.21
CA ILE A 64 160.51 -34.73 8.05
C ILE A 64 161.59 -35.63 8.65
N LEU A 65 161.37 -36.16 9.86
CA LEU A 65 162.29 -37.12 10.47
C LEU A 65 162.51 -38.35 9.58
N ALA A 66 161.43 -38.91 9.01
CA ALA A 66 161.50 -40.07 8.13
C ALA A 66 162.24 -39.81 6.81
N HIS A 67 162.20 -38.59 6.27
CA HIS A 67 163.01 -38.22 5.13
C HIS A 67 164.51 -38.35 5.45
N TYR A 68 164.96 -37.81 6.59
CA TYR A 68 166.36 -37.89 7.00
C TYR A 68 166.78 -39.30 7.45
N THR A 69 165.92 -40.06 8.10
CA THR A 69 166.20 -41.47 8.40
C THR A 69 166.39 -42.30 7.13
N ARG A 70 165.70 -41.95 6.04
CA ARG A 70 165.87 -42.59 4.72
C ARG A 70 167.18 -42.21 4.04
N LEU A 71 167.57 -40.93 4.09
CA LEU A 71 168.88 -40.47 3.59
C LEU A 71 170.05 -41.12 4.35
N ALA A 72 169.86 -41.40 5.64
CA ALA A 72 170.84 -42.11 6.46
C ALA A 72 170.97 -43.59 6.04
N SER A 73 169.84 -44.27 5.82
CA SER A 73 169.85 -45.70 5.48
C SER A 73 170.23 -45.96 4.01
N SER A 74 170.03 -45.00 3.11
CA SER A 74 170.54 -45.07 1.73
C SER A 74 172.03 -44.76 1.60
N GLY A 75 172.67 -44.29 2.69
CA GLY A 75 174.09 -43.97 2.73
C GLY A 75 174.46 -42.61 2.12
N GLU A 76 173.47 -41.82 1.65
CA GLU A 76 173.71 -40.44 1.17
C GLU A 76 174.18 -39.51 2.29
N LEU A 77 173.75 -39.79 3.52
CA LEU A 77 174.23 -39.14 4.74
C LEU A 77 174.63 -40.18 5.77
N THR A 78 175.63 -39.86 6.59
CA THR A 78 175.87 -40.62 7.82
C THR A 78 174.72 -40.38 8.81
N GLU A 79 174.37 -41.36 9.63
CA GLU A 79 173.26 -41.25 10.58
C GLU A 79 173.39 -40.04 11.52
N GLU A 80 174.60 -39.72 11.98
CA GLU A 80 174.85 -38.51 12.79
C GLU A 80 174.56 -37.22 12.02
N ALA A 81 175.03 -37.12 10.76
CA ALA A 81 174.74 -35.96 9.92
C ALA A 81 173.24 -35.83 9.60
N ALA A 82 172.53 -36.96 9.40
CA ALA A 82 171.10 -36.97 9.17
C ALA A 82 170.31 -36.55 10.41
N LYS A 83 170.69 -37.03 11.61
CA LYS A 83 170.10 -36.62 12.89
C LYS A 83 170.32 -35.13 13.14
N ALA A 84 171.53 -34.61 12.92
CA ALA A 84 171.83 -33.19 13.05
C ALA A 84 171.00 -32.33 12.08
N ALA A 85 170.93 -32.72 10.81
CA ALA A 85 170.14 -32.03 9.79
C ALA A 85 168.63 -32.06 10.12
N ALA A 86 168.12 -33.18 10.63
CA ALA A 86 166.73 -33.32 11.04
C ALA A 86 166.37 -32.41 12.21
N LEU A 87 167.21 -32.32 13.24
CA LEU A 87 167.01 -31.40 14.37
C LEU A 87 167.04 -29.94 13.91
N GLN A 88 167.92 -29.60 12.96
CA GLN A 88 167.99 -28.26 12.40
C GLN A 88 166.74 -27.91 11.57
N ALA A 89 166.22 -28.86 10.80
CA ALA A 89 164.97 -28.70 10.07
C ALA A 89 163.77 -28.48 11.00
N LEU A 90 163.69 -29.21 12.11
CA LEU A 90 162.65 -29.00 13.12
C LEU A 90 162.84 -27.67 13.88
N ASP A 91 164.06 -27.15 14.02
CA ASP A 91 164.34 -25.90 14.75
C ASP A 91 163.85 -24.66 14.03
N VAL A 92 163.78 -24.70 12.71
CA VAL A 92 163.21 -23.60 11.92
C VAL A 92 161.70 -23.70 11.73
N MET A 93 161.06 -24.82 12.10
CA MET A 93 159.61 -24.95 12.00
C MET A 93 158.89 -24.23 13.13
N ARG A 94 158.00 -23.30 12.76
CA ARG A 94 157.09 -22.59 13.65
C ARG A 94 155.68 -22.63 13.10
N ALA A 95 154.69 -22.59 13.99
CA ALA A 95 153.28 -22.39 13.63
C ALA A 95 152.65 -21.40 14.61
N ASP A 96 151.44 -20.95 14.27
CA ASP A 96 150.59 -20.12 15.14
C ASP A 96 151.30 -18.83 15.62
N ASN A 97 151.65 -17.96 14.64
CA ASN A 97 152.37 -16.69 14.85
C ASN A 97 153.62 -16.83 15.74
N ASP A 98 154.51 -17.77 15.38
CA ASP A 98 155.74 -18.10 16.10
C ASP A 98 155.59 -18.62 17.54
N SER A 99 154.36 -18.81 18.02
CA SER A 99 154.11 -19.22 19.41
C SER A 99 154.08 -20.74 19.60
N ALA A 100 153.76 -21.50 18.55
CA ALA A 100 153.85 -22.95 18.54
C ALA A 100 155.19 -23.39 17.92
N TYR A 101 155.93 -24.17 18.69
CA TYR A 101 157.26 -24.63 18.34
C TYR A 101 157.43 -26.10 18.74
N TYR A 102 158.44 -26.75 18.17
CA TYR A 102 158.74 -28.16 18.44
C TYR A 102 159.91 -28.28 19.39
N ASN A 103 159.85 -29.29 20.26
CA ASN A 103 160.97 -29.69 21.10
C ASN A 103 161.20 -31.18 20.92
N VAL A 104 162.46 -31.61 20.99
CA VAL A 104 162.83 -33.01 20.81
C VAL A 104 163.63 -33.50 22.02
N LEU A 105 163.23 -34.63 22.58
CA LEU A 105 163.90 -35.31 23.68
C LEU A 105 164.29 -36.73 23.29
N GLY A 106 165.38 -37.24 23.85
CA GLY A 106 165.70 -38.66 23.86
C GLY A 106 164.87 -39.40 24.91
N THR A 107 164.72 -40.71 24.73
CA THR A 107 164.07 -41.58 25.73
C THR A 107 164.82 -41.66 27.06
N ASP A 108 166.07 -41.23 27.10
CA ASP A 108 166.89 -41.06 28.30
C ASP A 108 166.65 -39.70 29.00
N TYR A 109 165.63 -38.96 28.56
CA TYR A 109 165.28 -37.62 29.02
C TYR A 109 166.32 -36.54 28.66
N THR A 110 167.25 -36.84 27.75
CA THR A 110 168.18 -35.84 27.23
C THR A 110 167.43 -34.91 26.28
N LEU A 111 167.53 -33.60 26.49
CA LEU A 111 166.94 -32.61 25.59
C LEU A 111 167.80 -32.52 24.33
N LEU A 112 167.29 -32.98 23.19
CA LEU A 112 168.05 -33.02 21.93
C LEU A 112 167.90 -31.73 21.14
N MET A 113 166.76 -31.06 21.26
CA MET A 113 166.53 -29.77 20.62
C MET A 113 165.41 -29.01 21.33
N HIS A 114 165.65 -27.70 21.53
CA HIS A 114 164.65 -26.76 21.98
C HIS A 114 164.99 -25.37 21.44
N PRO A 115 164.07 -24.69 20.73
CA PRO A 115 164.36 -23.42 20.08
C PRO A 115 164.80 -22.30 21.01
N PHE A 116 164.09 -22.15 22.13
CA PHE A 116 164.27 -21.04 23.07
C PHE A 116 165.17 -21.37 24.27
N ALA A 117 165.51 -22.64 24.48
CA ALA A 117 166.24 -23.09 25.66
C ALA A 117 167.47 -23.92 25.26
N ARG A 118 168.28 -23.30 24.38
CA ARG A 118 169.44 -23.92 23.75
C ARG A 118 170.55 -24.28 24.75
N ASP A 119 170.62 -23.57 25.87
CA ASP A 119 171.54 -23.77 26.99
C ASP A 119 171.36 -25.13 27.72
N ARG A 120 170.20 -25.76 27.54
CA ARG A 120 169.84 -27.05 28.14
C ARG A 120 169.97 -28.24 27.18
N VAL A 121 170.20 -27.98 25.90
CA VAL A 121 170.36 -29.04 24.90
C VAL A 121 171.60 -29.89 25.23
N GLY A 122 171.47 -31.20 25.11
CA GLY A 122 172.49 -32.20 25.45
C GLY A 122 172.52 -32.62 26.93
N LYS A 123 171.68 -32.04 27.80
CA LYS A 123 171.60 -32.41 29.23
C LYS A 123 170.34 -33.24 29.51
N VAL A 124 170.43 -34.17 30.45
CA VAL A 124 169.27 -34.91 30.99
C VAL A 124 168.38 -33.95 31.79
N GLN A 125 167.09 -33.88 31.44
CA GLN A 125 166.12 -32.93 32.03
C GLN A 125 164.99 -33.62 32.80
N LYS A 126 165.19 -34.87 33.27
CA LYS A 126 164.15 -35.68 33.90
C LYS A 126 163.44 -34.98 35.07
N ASP A 127 164.19 -34.29 35.93
CA ASP A 127 163.65 -33.66 37.15
C ASP A 127 163.18 -32.22 36.95
N TYR A 128 163.13 -31.73 35.70
CA TYR A 128 162.70 -30.36 35.41
C TYR A 128 161.18 -30.20 35.56
N THR A 129 160.77 -29.17 36.28
CA THR A 129 159.39 -28.78 36.48
C THR A 129 159.08 -27.41 35.86
N SER A 130 157.84 -27.22 35.40
CA SER A 130 157.32 -25.92 34.97
C SER A 130 157.14 -24.96 36.15
N LYS A 131 156.88 -23.68 35.87
CA LYS A 131 156.65 -22.65 36.91
C LYS A 131 155.47 -22.95 37.83
N ASP A 132 154.49 -23.75 37.39
CA ASP A 132 153.37 -24.26 38.20
C ASP A 132 153.61 -25.65 38.80
N GLY A 133 154.85 -26.14 38.76
CA GLY A 133 155.29 -27.35 39.47
C GLY A 133 155.09 -28.67 38.72
N VAL A 134 154.65 -28.65 37.45
CA VAL A 134 154.40 -29.87 36.68
C VAL A 134 155.73 -30.45 36.17
N PRO A 135 156.05 -31.74 36.42
CA PRO A 135 157.26 -32.38 35.90
C PRO A 135 157.12 -32.69 34.41
N ILE A 136 157.36 -31.66 33.59
CA ILE A 136 156.93 -31.62 32.18
C ILE A 136 157.63 -32.68 31.33
N TYR A 137 158.96 -32.74 31.34
CA TYR A 137 159.69 -33.66 30.44
C TYR A 137 159.57 -35.12 30.89
N LEU A 138 159.43 -35.37 32.20
CA LEU A 138 159.12 -36.71 32.72
C LEU A 138 157.77 -37.19 32.16
N GLN A 139 156.73 -36.38 32.31
CA GLN A 139 155.39 -36.71 31.84
C GLN A 139 155.31 -36.84 30.31
N GLN A 140 155.95 -35.93 29.56
CA GLN A 140 155.93 -35.95 28.10
C GLN A 140 156.61 -37.19 27.53
N VAL A 141 157.76 -37.60 28.09
CA VAL A 141 158.46 -38.81 27.65
C VAL A 141 157.67 -40.07 28.04
N ASP A 142 157.13 -40.15 29.25
CA ASP A 142 156.36 -41.32 29.70
C ASP A 142 155.06 -41.48 28.90
N MET A 143 154.36 -40.38 28.60
CA MET A 143 153.18 -40.39 27.73
C MET A 143 153.54 -40.77 26.29
N ALA A 144 154.63 -40.24 25.75
CA ALA A 144 155.07 -40.59 24.40
C ALA A 144 155.39 -42.09 24.27
N ARG A 145 155.91 -42.73 25.32
CA ARG A 145 156.14 -44.20 25.35
C ARG A 145 154.86 -45.02 25.30
N THR A 146 153.74 -44.50 25.80
CA THR A 146 152.45 -45.21 25.87
C THR A 146 151.48 -44.85 24.75
N GLY A 147 151.94 -44.18 23.68
CA GLY A 147 151.12 -43.81 22.52
C GLY A 147 150.84 -42.32 22.37
N GLY A 148 151.50 -41.49 23.17
CA GLY A 148 151.40 -40.03 23.14
C GLY A 148 150.30 -39.49 24.05
N GLY A 149 150.43 -38.23 24.46
CA GLY A 149 149.50 -37.63 25.41
C GLY A 149 149.66 -36.13 25.56
N TYR A 150 148.68 -35.52 26.23
CA TYR A 150 148.62 -34.08 26.47
C TYR A 150 149.05 -33.76 27.89
N THR A 151 149.97 -32.82 28.02
CA THR A 151 150.38 -32.22 29.30
C THR A 151 149.80 -30.82 29.39
N TYR A 152 149.16 -30.52 30.52
CA TYR A 152 148.58 -29.21 30.83
C TYR A 152 149.43 -28.56 31.90
N TYR A 153 149.94 -27.37 31.60
CA TYR A 153 150.75 -26.62 32.54
C TYR A 153 150.73 -25.14 32.18
N LYS A 154 151.08 -24.28 33.13
CA LYS A 154 151.15 -22.85 32.91
C LYS A 154 152.58 -22.43 32.66
N THR A 155 152.76 -21.66 31.59
CA THR A 155 154.06 -21.11 31.26
C THR A 155 153.92 -19.76 30.58
N THR A 156 155.02 -19.03 30.52
CA THR A 156 155.08 -17.74 29.83
C THR A 156 155.10 -17.96 28.33
N LYS A 157 154.29 -17.18 27.60
CA LYS A 157 154.33 -17.17 26.12
C LYS A 157 155.58 -16.43 25.67
N PRO A 158 156.30 -16.86 24.62
CA PRO A 158 157.45 -16.12 24.11
C PRO A 158 157.08 -14.65 23.87
N GLY A 159 157.79 -13.72 24.50
CA GLY A 159 157.49 -12.28 24.47
C GLY A 159 156.44 -11.77 25.46
N ASN A 160 155.89 -12.61 26.34
CA ASN A 160 154.90 -12.22 27.36
C ASN A 160 155.16 -12.92 28.71
N ASP A 161 155.26 -12.12 29.79
CA ASP A 161 155.58 -12.59 31.15
C ASP A 161 154.37 -13.18 31.91
N ALA A 162 153.16 -13.07 31.36
CA ALA A 162 151.96 -13.64 31.98
C ALA A 162 151.99 -15.17 31.95
N LEU A 163 151.62 -15.79 33.08
CA LEU A 163 151.51 -17.24 33.20
C LEU A 163 150.21 -17.69 32.51
N ILE A 164 150.32 -18.21 31.29
CA ILE A 164 149.18 -18.63 30.47
C ILE A 164 149.10 -20.15 30.48
N GLU A 165 147.88 -20.68 30.50
CA GLU A 165 147.64 -22.10 30.40
C GLU A 165 148.04 -22.61 29.01
N LYS A 166 148.96 -23.56 29.00
CA LYS A 166 149.52 -24.17 27.80
C LYS A 166 149.23 -25.66 27.81
N VAL A 167 148.71 -26.13 26.69
CA VAL A 167 148.52 -27.56 26.43
C VAL A 167 149.56 -28.00 25.43
N THR A 168 150.32 -29.04 25.77
CA THR A 168 151.37 -29.57 24.91
C THR A 168 151.11 -31.04 24.64
N TYR A 169 151.20 -31.46 23.38
CA TYR A 169 151.16 -32.86 23.01
C TYR A 169 152.58 -33.41 22.84
N ALA A 170 152.80 -34.63 23.29
CA ALA A 170 154.05 -35.35 23.14
C ALA A 170 153.82 -36.69 22.44
N GLY A 171 154.66 -37.02 21.45
CA GLY A 171 154.60 -38.28 20.73
C GLY A 171 155.99 -38.81 20.35
N MET A 172 156.11 -40.11 20.12
CA MET A 172 157.37 -40.79 19.85
C MET A 172 157.61 -41.05 18.36
N TYR A 173 158.77 -40.64 17.87
CA TYR A 173 159.33 -41.12 16.61
C TYR A 173 160.22 -42.34 16.86
N ALA A 174 159.65 -43.52 16.62
CA ALA A 174 160.26 -44.81 16.99
C ALA A 174 161.65 -45.10 16.39
N PRO A 175 161.97 -44.77 15.11
CA PRO A 175 163.26 -45.16 14.51
C PRO A 175 164.49 -44.64 15.24
N TRP A 176 164.41 -43.44 15.83
CA TRP A 176 165.49 -42.84 16.62
C TRP A 176 165.18 -42.74 18.11
N GLN A 177 164.02 -43.25 18.54
CA GLN A 177 163.52 -43.13 19.92
C GLN A 177 163.50 -41.67 20.40
N TRP A 178 163.01 -40.78 19.54
CA TRP A 178 162.91 -39.35 19.84
C TRP A 178 161.49 -38.96 20.18
N VAL A 179 161.30 -38.29 21.30
CA VAL A 179 160.02 -37.71 21.72
C VAL A 179 159.93 -36.30 21.17
N ILE A 180 158.96 -36.06 20.30
CA ILE A 180 158.67 -34.74 19.75
C ILE A 180 157.46 -34.15 20.44
N THR A 181 157.55 -32.89 20.83
CA THR A 181 156.48 -32.19 21.52
C THR A 181 156.19 -30.83 20.91
N SER A 182 154.92 -30.40 20.93
CA SER A 182 154.49 -29.05 20.55
C SER A 182 153.26 -28.64 21.35
N GLY A 183 153.01 -27.34 21.55
CA GLY A 183 151.95 -26.86 22.45
C GLY A 183 151.37 -25.48 22.11
N VAL A 184 150.11 -25.25 22.51
CA VAL A 184 149.30 -24.04 22.25
C VAL A 184 148.82 -23.39 23.55
N TYR A 185 148.59 -22.07 23.52
CA TYR A 185 148.08 -21.26 24.63
C TYR A 185 146.55 -21.12 24.57
N MET A 186 145.86 -20.98 25.72
CA MET A 186 144.39 -21.07 25.82
C MET A 186 143.66 -19.76 26.21
N ASP A 187 144.27 -18.59 26.00
CA ASP A 187 143.78 -17.28 26.49
C ASP A 187 142.63 -16.64 25.67
N ASP A 188 142.47 -17.01 24.41
CA ASP A 188 141.51 -16.47 23.45
C ASP A 188 140.17 -17.23 23.37
N VAL A 189 140.10 -18.44 23.92
CA VAL A 189 138.87 -19.29 23.93
C VAL A 189 137.74 -18.67 24.77
N GLN A 190 138.09 -17.89 25.80
CA GLN A 190 137.10 -17.37 26.76
C GLN A 190 136.46 -16.04 26.30
N SER A 191 137.16 -15.25 25.49
CA SER A 191 136.63 -13.99 24.94
C SER A 191 135.53 -14.21 23.89
N ASP A 192 135.67 -15.24 23.05
CA ASP A 192 134.74 -15.48 21.94
C ASP A 192 133.37 -16.02 22.40
N ALA A 193 133.32 -16.74 23.52
CA ALA A 193 132.06 -17.28 24.07
C ALA A 193 131.13 -16.20 24.65
N LEU A 194 131.66 -15.09 25.17
CA LEU A 194 130.87 -14.04 25.82
C LEU A 194 130.11 -13.17 24.81
N ALA A 195 130.68 -12.90 23.64
CA ALA A 195 130.04 -12.10 22.59
C ALA A 195 128.76 -12.76 22.05
N PHE A 196 128.75 -14.09 21.93
CA PHE A 196 127.60 -14.87 21.44
C PHE A 196 126.38 -14.81 22.39
N THR A 197 126.61 -14.78 23.71
CA THR A 197 125.54 -14.80 24.73
C THR A 197 124.71 -13.51 24.75
N ALA A 198 125.33 -12.36 24.44
CA ALA A 198 124.66 -11.07 24.45
C ALA A 198 123.57 -10.93 23.37
N VAL A 199 123.82 -11.47 22.17
CA VAL A 199 122.89 -11.37 21.02
C VAL A 199 121.62 -12.17 21.26
N MET A 200 121.72 -13.39 21.79
CA MET A 200 120.58 -14.30 21.98
C MET A 200 119.55 -13.80 23.00
N THR A 201 120.01 -13.11 24.05
CA THR A 201 119.15 -12.61 25.12
C THR A 201 118.24 -11.46 24.65
N ALA A 202 118.74 -10.58 23.79
CA ALA A 202 117.95 -9.45 23.25
C ALA A 202 116.81 -9.92 22.33
N SER A 203 117.06 -10.91 21.47
CA SER A 203 116.05 -11.47 20.56
C SER A 203 114.92 -12.20 21.29
N GLY A 204 115.22 -12.92 22.38
CA GLY A 204 114.20 -13.64 23.15
C GLY A 204 113.20 -12.71 23.86
N GLY A 205 113.65 -11.55 24.34
CA GLY A 205 112.80 -10.57 25.01
C GLY A 205 111.75 -9.92 24.09
N ALA A 206 112.10 -9.66 22.83
CA ALA A 206 111.19 -9.04 21.87
C ALA A 206 109.98 -9.93 21.52
N VAL A 207 110.18 -11.25 21.41
CA VAL A 207 109.13 -12.21 21.05
C VAL A 207 108.06 -12.30 22.14
N VAL A 208 108.44 -12.26 23.42
CA VAL A 208 107.49 -12.35 24.54
C VAL A 208 106.54 -11.14 24.60
N LEU A 209 107.03 -9.94 24.28
CA LEU A 209 106.22 -8.72 24.28
C LEU A 209 105.14 -8.70 23.18
N ILE A 210 105.44 -9.27 22.00
CA ILE A 210 104.48 -9.35 20.88
C ILE A 210 103.30 -10.26 21.22
N VAL A 211 103.57 -11.41 21.86
CA VAL A 211 102.52 -12.38 22.23
C VAL A 211 101.57 -11.81 23.29
N LEU A 212 102.10 -11.06 24.26
CA LEU A 212 101.28 -10.38 25.28
C LEU A 212 100.33 -9.34 24.67
N GLY A 213 100.77 -8.58 23.66
CA GLY A 213 99.95 -7.60 22.96
C GLY A 213 98.79 -8.22 22.16
N LEU A 214 99.05 -9.33 21.46
CA LEU A 214 98.03 -10.05 20.69
C LEU A 214 96.94 -10.69 21.59
N SER A 215 97.31 -11.23 22.75
CA SER A 215 96.37 -11.88 23.68
C SER A 215 95.36 -10.88 24.28
N TRP A 216 95.76 -9.63 24.52
CA TRP A 216 94.86 -8.57 25.00
C TRP A 216 93.84 -8.13 23.92
N LEU A 217 94.27 -8.06 22.66
CA LEU A 217 93.46 -7.58 21.53
C LEU A 217 92.34 -8.57 21.15
N ILE A 218 92.64 -9.87 21.16
CA ILE A 218 91.67 -10.95 20.87
C ILE A 218 90.60 -11.05 21.98
N GLY A 219 91.00 -10.87 23.24
CA GLY A 219 90.07 -10.96 24.39
C GLY A 219 88.97 -9.89 24.39
N ASN A 220 89.26 -8.70 23.85
CA ASN A 220 88.32 -7.56 23.86
C ASN A 220 87.44 -7.48 22.61
N ARG A 221 87.87 -8.04 21.47
CA ARG A 221 87.16 -7.92 20.17
C ARG A 221 86.16 -9.04 19.88
N ILE A 222 86.28 -10.23 20.50
CA ILE A 222 85.39 -11.38 20.22
C ILE A 222 84.30 -11.55 21.30
N THR A 223 84.62 -11.31 22.56
CA THR A 223 83.76 -11.73 23.68
C THR A 223 82.53 -10.83 23.93
N LEU A 224 82.58 -9.56 23.50
CA LEU A 224 81.51 -8.58 23.76
C LEU A 224 80.33 -8.71 22.77
N PRO A 225 80.54 -8.78 21.44
CA PRO A 225 79.45 -8.87 20.47
C PRO A 225 78.63 -10.17 20.57
N LEU A 226 79.29 -11.29 20.91
CA LEU A 226 78.62 -12.59 21.10
C LEU A 226 77.60 -12.60 22.25
N ARG A 227 77.82 -11.80 23.32
CA ARG A 227 76.84 -11.64 24.41
C ARG A 227 75.64 -10.78 24.00
N GLN A 228 75.84 -9.80 23.14
CA GLN A 228 74.74 -8.99 22.61
C GLN A 228 73.84 -9.82 21.69
N ALA A 229 74.42 -10.67 20.83
CA ALA A 229 73.67 -11.57 19.96
C ALA A 229 72.76 -12.52 20.76
N THR A 230 73.27 -13.12 21.85
CA THR A 230 72.44 -13.97 22.72
C THR A 230 71.30 -13.21 23.39
N HIS A 231 71.53 -11.96 23.80
CA HIS A 231 70.49 -11.14 24.43
C HIS A 231 69.38 -10.73 23.45
N VAL A 232 69.72 -10.41 22.19
CA VAL A 232 68.73 -10.11 21.14
C VAL A 232 67.88 -11.33 20.82
N ALA A 233 68.48 -12.52 20.70
CA ALA A 233 67.76 -13.78 20.47
C ALA A 233 66.71 -14.02 21.56
N GLU A 234 67.11 -13.84 22.82
CA GLU A 234 66.26 -14.07 23.98
C GLU A 234 65.18 -12.99 24.16
N SER A 235 65.39 -11.78 23.63
CA SER A 235 64.34 -10.75 23.54
C SER A 235 63.29 -11.10 22.49
N ILE A 236 63.71 -11.51 21.28
CA ILE A 236 62.80 -11.94 20.20
C ILE A 236 61.97 -13.15 20.63
N ALA A 237 62.59 -14.16 21.25
CA ALA A 237 61.90 -15.35 21.74
C ALA A 237 60.85 -15.07 22.83
N ARG A 238 61.01 -13.98 23.59
CA ARG A 238 60.05 -13.51 24.60
C ARG A 238 59.03 -12.49 24.06
N GLY A 239 58.99 -12.27 22.74
CA GLY A 239 58.06 -11.34 22.09
C GLY A 239 58.42 -9.86 22.23
N LYS A 240 59.65 -9.52 22.66
CA LYS A 240 60.14 -8.13 22.78
C LYS A 240 60.96 -7.75 21.54
N LEU A 241 60.34 -7.01 20.63
CA LEU A 241 60.90 -6.63 19.32
C LEU A 241 61.39 -5.17 19.27
N ASP A 242 61.62 -4.54 20.42
CA ASP A 242 62.02 -3.14 20.58
C ASP A 242 63.50 -2.97 20.99
N SER A 243 64.26 -4.07 21.11
CA SER A 243 65.69 -4.01 21.44
C SER A 243 66.50 -3.33 20.34
N ARG A 244 67.20 -2.25 20.68
CA ARG A 244 68.11 -1.54 19.75
C ARG A 244 69.41 -2.31 19.54
N ILE A 245 69.69 -2.66 18.30
CA ILE A 245 70.96 -3.23 17.87
C ILE A 245 71.76 -2.08 17.21
N GLY A 246 72.87 -1.65 17.83
CA GLY A 246 73.66 -0.49 17.38
C GLY A 246 74.48 -0.75 16.10
N GLU A 247 75.33 0.21 15.70
CA GLU A 247 76.26 0.05 14.57
C GLU A 247 77.20 -1.15 14.81
N GLN A 248 77.27 -2.05 13.83
CA GLN A 248 78.01 -3.31 13.95
C GLN A 248 79.29 -3.28 13.12
N ALA A 249 80.32 -3.96 13.63
CA ALA A 249 81.52 -4.26 12.84
C ALA A 249 81.17 -5.23 11.70
N HIS A 250 81.90 -5.17 10.58
CA HIS A 250 81.66 -6.05 9.42
C HIS A 250 82.27 -7.46 9.60
N ASP A 251 82.43 -7.91 10.84
CA ASP A 251 83.00 -9.21 11.21
C ASP A 251 81.90 -10.25 11.47
N GLU A 252 82.28 -11.51 11.70
CA GLU A 252 81.34 -12.62 11.86
C GLU A 252 80.31 -12.41 12.98
N PRO A 253 80.66 -11.86 14.17
CA PRO A 253 79.68 -11.51 15.20
C PRO A 253 78.76 -10.35 14.80
N GLY A 254 79.25 -9.36 14.03
CA GLY A 254 78.41 -8.30 13.48
C GLY A 254 77.42 -8.82 12.45
N ARG A 255 77.85 -9.63 11.47
CA ARG A 255 76.93 -10.24 10.48
C ARG A 255 75.79 -11.05 11.14
N LEU A 256 76.07 -11.71 12.26
CA LEU A 256 75.05 -12.38 13.06
C LEU A 256 74.02 -11.39 13.63
N LEU A 257 74.46 -10.33 14.28
CA LEU A 257 73.59 -9.27 14.80
C LEU A 257 72.79 -8.56 13.69
N GLU A 258 73.34 -8.42 12.49
CA GLU A 258 72.69 -7.81 11.33
C GLU A 258 71.58 -8.71 10.78
N SER A 259 71.84 -10.02 10.71
CA SER A 259 70.81 -11.00 10.33
C SER A 259 69.66 -11.05 11.34
N MET A 260 69.95 -10.88 12.62
CA MET A 260 68.95 -10.81 13.69
C MET A 260 68.17 -9.49 13.66
N ALA A 261 68.81 -8.38 13.28
CA ALA A 261 68.14 -7.09 13.07
C ALA A 261 67.11 -7.18 11.94
N ARG A 262 67.49 -7.76 10.79
CA ARG A 262 66.56 -8.00 9.67
C ARG A 262 65.38 -8.90 10.07
N MET A 263 65.61 -9.94 10.87
CA MET A 263 64.54 -10.80 11.39
C MET A 263 63.57 -10.04 12.30
N GLN A 264 64.10 -9.23 13.22
CA GLN A 264 63.30 -8.38 14.11
C GLN A 264 62.45 -7.37 13.34
N GLU A 265 63.02 -6.76 12.29
CA GLU A 265 62.32 -5.81 11.42
C GLU A 265 61.15 -6.46 10.67
N GLN A 266 61.34 -7.65 10.11
CA GLN A 266 60.27 -8.39 9.42
C GLN A 266 59.15 -8.84 10.36
N LEU A 267 59.48 -9.32 11.56
CA LEU A 267 58.48 -9.65 12.59
C LEU A 267 57.69 -8.40 13.02
N HIS A 268 58.36 -7.26 13.17
CA HIS A 268 57.70 -6.00 13.50
C HIS A 268 56.77 -5.52 12.39
N ALA A 269 57.18 -5.69 11.12
CA ALA A 269 56.38 -5.32 9.95
C ALA A 269 55.09 -6.15 9.82
N VAL A 270 55.15 -7.47 10.05
CA VAL A 270 53.93 -8.31 10.01
C VAL A 270 52.96 -7.95 11.15
N ILE A 271 53.48 -7.74 12.36
CA ILE A 271 52.65 -7.36 13.52
C ILE A 271 52.02 -5.98 13.33
N SER A 272 52.76 -5.01 12.77
CA SER A 272 52.23 -3.68 12.50
C SER A 272 51.16 -3.73 11.40
N GLY A 273 51.37 -4.51 10.34
CA GLY A 273 50.38 -4.77 9.29
C GLY A 273 49.11 -5.41 9.83
N GLN A 274 49.23 -6.42 10.70
CA GLN A 274 48.07 -7.05 11.35
C GLN A 274 47.30 -6.08 12.25
N ARG A 275 48.01 -5.23 13.02
CA ARG A 275 47.39 -4.18 13.84
C ARG A 275 46.69 -3.11 13.00
N GLU A 276 47.25 -2.75 11.85
CA GLU A 276 46.63 -1.82 10.91
C GLU A 276 45.34 -2.42 10.33
N MET A 277 45.38 -3.68 9.88
CA MET A 277 44.20 -4.38 9.39
C MET A 277 43.10 -4.44 10.46
N ALA A 278 43.46 -4.83 11.69
CA ALA A 278 42.52 -4.86 12.81
C ALA A 278 41.89 -3.47 13.05
N ARG A 279 42.71 -2.41 13.11
CA ARG A 279 42.20 -1.04 13.32
C ARG A 279 41.26 -0.59 12.20
N ARG A 280 41.58 -0.90 10.94
CA ARG A 280 40.71 -0.57 9.80
C ARG A 280 39.40 -1.34 9.82
N HIS A 281 39.43 -2.60 10.22
CA HIS A 281 38.24 -3.43 10.34
C HIS A 281 37.35 -2.96 11.50
N ASP A 282 37.93 -2.63 12.64
CA ASP A 282 37.22 -2.01 13.78
C ASP A 282 36.62 -0.64 13.42
N ALA A 283 37.28 0.11 12.52
CA ALA A 283 36.78 1.35 11.97
C ALA A 283 35.75 1.17 10.82
N GLY A 284 35.35 -0.07 10.50
CA GLY A 284 34.32 -0.39 9.50
C GLY A 284 34.82 -0.65 8.07
N SER A 285 36.13 -0.56 7.80
CA SER A 285 36.73 -0.89 6.50
C SER A 285 37.11 -2.37 6.40
N THR A 286 36.13 -3.26 6.49
CA THR A 286 36.31 -4.73 6.53
C THR A 286 36.88 -5.34 5.24
N GLY A 287 36.86 -4.60 4.13
CA GLY A 287 37.47 -5.00 2.85
C GLY A 287 39.00 -4.91 2.82
N TYR A 288 39.65 -4.22 3.76
CA TYR A 288 41.10 -4.01 3.73
C TYR A 288 41.89 -5.30 3.92
N ARG A 289 42.94 -5.48 3.12
CA ARG A 289 43.89 -6.60 3.18
C ARG A 289 45.32 -6.06 3.27
N MET A 290 46.20 -6.81 3.93
CA MET A 290 47.63 -6.50 3.96
C MET A 290 48.25 -6.80 2.58
N ASP A 291 49.24 -6.01 2.14
CA ASP A 291 49.96 -6.28 0.89
C ASP A 291 50.90 -7.49 1.07
N GLU A 292 50.54 -8.62 0.48
CA GLU A 292 51.29 -9.87 0.56
C GLU A 292 52.69 -9.76 -0.06
N THR A 293 52.84 -8.93 -1.09
CA THR A 293 54.12 -8.81 -1.83
C THR A 293 55.20 -8.05 -1.06
N ALA A 294 54.80 -7.32 -0.01
CA ALA A 294 55.71 -6.58 0.85
C ALA A 294 56.48 -7.47 1.85
N PHE A 295 56.15 -8.75 1.98
CA PHE A 295 56.73 -9.66 2.98
C PHE A 295 57.40 -10.88 2.32
N PRO A 296 58.69 -11.13 2.58
CA PRO A 296 59.41 -12.24 1.97
C PRO A 296 59.17 -13.59 2.67
N GLY A 297 59.14 -14.67 1.88
CA GLY A 297 59.13 -16.06 2.38
C GLY A 297 57.92 -16.39 3.25
N GLU A 298 58.15 -17.11 4.36
CA GLU A 298 57.12 -17.55 5.31
C GLU A 298 56.32 -16.38 5.94
N TYR A 299 56.91 -15.19 6.05
CA TYR A 299 56.18 -14.01 6.52
C TYR A 299 55.07 -13.58 5.55
N GLY A 300 55.33 -13.66 4.24
CA GLY A 300 54.31 -13.41 3.21
C GLY A 300 53.23 -14.49 3.19
N LEU A 301 53.59 -15.76 3.44
CA LEU A 301 52.62 -16.84 3.56
C LEU A 301 51.67 -16.62 4.75
N MET A 302 52.17 -16.24 5.93
CA MET A 302 51.30 -15.90 7.08
C MET A 302 50.33 -14.75 6.77
N VAL A 303 50.79 -13.73 6.04
CA VAL A 303 49.95 -12.60 5.62
C VAL A 303 48.88 -13.07 4.63
N HIS A 304 49.23 -13.92 3.66
CA HIS A 304 48.29 -14.53 2.72
C HIS A 304 47.22 -15.39 3.41
N GLU A 305 47.63 -16.25 4.36
CA GLU A 305 46.70 -17.07 5.14
C GLU A 305 45.77 -16.20 6.00
N THR A 306 46.29 -15.12 6.61
CA THR A 306 45.48 -14.14 7.35
C THR A 306 44.48 -13.43 6.43
N ASN A 307 44.93 -12.95 5.27
CA ASN A 307 44.08 -12.31 4.27
C ASN A 307 42.95 -13.24 3.78
N THR A 308 43.29 -14.51 3.55
CA THR A 308 42.35 -15.53 3.09
C THR A 308 41.30 -15.85 4.16
N LEU A 309 41.73 -16.05 5.41
CA LEU A 309 40.84 -16.29 6.54
C LEU A 309 39.84 -15.14 6.73
N VAL A 310 40.35 -13.91 6.79
CA VAL A 310 39.53 -12.70 6.92
C VAL A 310 38.62 -12.51 5.71
N GLY A 311 39.13 -12.78 4.50
CA GLY A 311 38.39 -12.81 3.25
C GLY A 311 37.15 -13.69 3.30
N ALA A 312 37.31 -14.94 3.73
CA ALA A 312 36.23 -15.90 3.82
C ALA A 312 35.14 -15.48 4.84
N HIS A 313 35.51 -14.82 5.94
CA HIS A 313 34.54 -14.30 6.91
C HIS A 313 33.76 -13.09 6.38
N VAL A 314 34.45 -12.11 5.76
CA VAL A 314 33.81 -10.93 5.18
C VAL A 314 32.84 -11.33 4.06
N GLN A 315 33.23 -12.24 3.18
CA GLN A 315 32.36 -12.75 2.12
C GLN A 315 31.08 -13.41 2.68
N THR A 316 31.19 -14.12 3.81
CA THR A 316 30.02 -14.72 4.48
C THR A 316 29.07 -13.62 4.98
N MET A 317 29.59 -12.54 5.57
CA MET A 317 28.78 -11.40 6.04
C MET A 317 28.10 -10.68 4.86
N ASP A 318 28.81 -10.44 3.77
CA ASP A 318 28.27 -9.78 2.57
C ASP A 318 27.13 -10.61 1.95
N ALA A 319 27.27 -11.94 1.91
CA ALA A 319 26.23 -12.82 1.40
C ALA A 319 24.95 -12.77 2.27
N VAL A 320 25.09 -12.73 3.59
CA VAL A 320 23.93 -12.57 4.51
C VAL A 320 23.27 -11.22 4.30
N LEU A 321 24.05 -10.13 4.25
CA LEU A 321 23.55 -8.78 4.02
C LEU A 321 22.77 -8.69 2.70
N ALA A 322 23.31 -9.26 1.62
CA ALA A 322 22.65 -9.25 0.32
C ALA A 322 21.28 -9.95 0.34
N VAL A 323 21.17 -11.10 1.02
CA VAL A 323 19.90 -11.83 1.14
C VAL A 323 18.91 -11.09 2.04
N VAL A 324 19.35 -10.60 3.20
CA VAL A 324 18.51 -9.83 4.13
C VAL A 324 18.00 -8.54 3.47
N GLN A 325 18.82 -7.86 2.67
CA GLN A 325 18.42 -6.65 1.93
C GLN A 325 17.32 -6.93 0.91
N ARG A 326 17.33 -8.10 0.26
CA ARG A 326 16.24 -8.53 -0.63
C ARG A 326 14.97 -8.85 0.15
N TYR A 327 15.10 -9.59 1.26
CA TYR A 327 13.95 -9.92 2.12
C TYR A 327 13.27 -8.67 2.68
N ALA A 328 14.05 -7.64 3.06
CA ALA A 328 13.53 -6.36 3.53
C ALA A 328 12.71 -5.61 2.47
N GLN A 329 12.94 -5.87 1.18
CA GLN A 329 12.17 -5.32 0.07
C GLN A 329 10.98 -6.22 -0.33
N GLY A 330 10.80 -7.36 0.35
CA GLY A 330 9.74 -8.34 0.07
C GLY A 330 10.12 -9.40 -0.96
N ASP A 331 11.34 -9.40 -1.51
CA ASP A 331 11.81 -10.44 -2.43
C ASP A 331 12.39 -11.64 -1.66
N LEU A 332 11.54 -12.63 -1.39
CA LEU A 332 11.91 -13.88 -0.73
C LEU A 332 12.43 -14.96 -1.69
N SER A 333 12.65 -14.65 -2.98
CA SER A 333 13.07 -15.67 -3.97
C SER A 333 14.51 -16.15 -3.73
N ALA A 334 15.38 -15.30 -3.20
CA ALA A 334 16.79 -15.61 -2.97
C ALA A 334 16.99 -16.60 -1.81
N ASP A 335 17.94 -17.53 -1.98
CA ASP A 335 18.42 -18.45 -0.94
C ASP A 335 19.84 -18.09 -0.51
N ILE A 336 20.10 -18.19 0.80
CA ILE A 336 21.46 -18.11 1.33
C ILE A 336 22.27 -19.34 0.92
N ALA A 337 23.57 -19.17 0.67
CA ALA A 337 24.48 -20.28 0.48
C ALA A 337 24.49 -21.21 1.72
N ARG A 338 24.75 -22.51 1.47
CA ARG A 338 24.78 -23.55 2.50
C ARG A 338 26.19 -23.67 3.07
N TYR A 339 26.35 -23.28 4.33
CA TYR A 339 27.66 -23.32 5.00
C TYR A 339 27.77 -24.53 5.95
N PRO A 340 28.91 -25.22 5.99
CA PRO A 340 29.14 -26.35 6.91
C PRO A 340 29.59 -25.89 8.31
N GLY A 341 29.55 -26.82 9.28
CA GLY A 341 30.06 -26.60 10.65
C GLY A 341 29.25 -25.55 11.43
N GLU A 342 29.91 -24.75 12.25
CA GLU A 342 29.26 -23.70 13.05
C GLU A 342 28.55 -22.64 12.19
N LYS A 343 29.02 -22.39 10.96
CA LYS A 343 28.38 -21.46 10.02
C LYS A 343 27.01 -21.96 9.52
N ALA A 344 26.67 -23.25 9.68
CA ALA A 344 25.34 -23.77 9.34
C ALA A 344 24.22 -23.09 10.14
N ALA A 345 24.53 -22.58 11.34
CA ALA A 345 23.58 -21.81 12.14
C ALA A 345 23.11 -20.55 11.41
N ILE A 346 24.01 -19.86 10.68
CA ILE A 346 23.67 -18.68 9.87
C ILE A 346 22.65 -19.06 8.80
N THR A 347 22.92 -20.15 8.07
CA THR A 347 22.02 -20.68 7.04
C THR A 347 20.63 -20.99 7.64
N ALA A 348 20.59 -21.71 8.77
CA ALA A 348 19.34 -22.09 9.43
C ALA A 348 18.54 -20.87 9.91
N THR A 349 19.21 -19.85 10.46
CA THR A 349 18.55 -18.61 10.90
C THR A 349 17.96 -17.82 9.74
N VAL A 350 18.71 -17.66 8.64
CA VAL A 350 18.22 -16.93 7.45
C VAL A 350 17.04 -17.66 6.80
N ASP A 351 17.08 -19.00 6.74
CA ASP A 351 15.95 -19.82 6.27
C ASP A 351 14.72 -19.67 7.17
N ALA A 352 14.89 -19.69 8.49
CA ALA A 352 13.79 -19.49 9.43
C ALA A 352 13.14 -18.10 9.25
N VAL A 353 13.95 -17.06 9.02
CA VAL A 353 13.45 -15.72 8.68
C VAL A 353 12.66 -15.75 7.37
N LYS A 354 13.21 -16.36 6.30
CA LYS A 354 12.51 -16.51 5.00
C LYS A 354 11.17 -17.21 5.18
N GLN A 355 11.15 -18.33 5.90
CA GLN A 355 9.95 -19.12 6.12
C GLN A 355 8.89 -18.35 6.90
N ASN A 356 9.27 -17.66 7.98
CA ASN A 356 8.34 -16.87 8.77
C ASN A 356 7.74 -15.70 7.96
N LEU A 357 8.58 -14.98 7.21
CA LEU A 357 8.12 -13.91 6.31
C LEU A 357 7.22 -14.45 5.18
N GLY A 358 7.56 -15.62 4.63
CA GLY A 358 6.77 -16.29 3.61
C GLY A 358 5.39 -16.73 4.12
N ASN A 359 5.35 -17.32 5.32
CA ASN A 359 4.11 -17.77 5.95
C ASN A 359 3.16 -16.60 6.23
N ILE A 360 3.65 -15.49 6.79
CA ILE A 360 2.80 -14.33 7.08
C ILE A 360 2.32 -13.66 5.79
N ASN A 361 3.20 -13.50 4.80
CA ASN A 361 2.82 -12.93 3.51
C ASN A 361 1.75 -13.79 2.81
N GLY A 362 1.90 -15.12 2.83
CA GLY A 362 0.90 -16.04 2.28
C GLY A 362 -0.46 -15.93 2.99
N GLU A 363 -0.47 -15.79 4.32
CA GLU A 363 -1.71 -15.66 5.08
C GLU A 363 -2.42 -14.32 4.81
N ILE A 364 -1.66 -13.22 4.71
CA ILE A 364 -2.18 -11.90 4.33
C ILE A 364 -2.78 -11.96 2.93
N GLN A 365 -2.06 -12.56 1.96
CA GLN A 365 -2.56 -12.70 0.59
C GLN A 365 -3.84 -13.54 0.53
N ARG A 366 -3.94 -14.62 1.31
CA ARG A 366 -5.14 -15.46 1.39
C ARG A 366 -6.35 -14.68 1.90
N LEU A 367 -6.20 -13.96 3.01
CA LEU A 367 -7.30 -13.15 3.58
C LEU A 367 -7.67 -11.97 2.68
N ALA A 368 -6.67 -11.30 2.10
CA ALA A 368 -6.91 -10.21 1.16
C ALA A 368 -7.64 -10.70 -0.12
N ALA A 369 -7.27 -11.86 -0.64
CA ALA A 369 -7.94 -12.47 -1.78
C ALA A 369 -9.39 -12.87 -1.44
N ALA A 370 -9.63 -13.41 -0.24
CA ALA A 370 -10.98 -13.73 0.24
C ALA A 370 -11.84 -12.46 0.35
N ALA A 371 -11.32 -11.40 0.98
CA ALA A 371 -11.99 -10.10 1.06
C ALA A 371 -12.28 -9.50 -0.31
N ALA A 372 -11.32 -9.57 -1.25
CA ALA A 372 -11.51 -9.09 -2.62
C ALA A 372 -12.56 -9.89 -3.40
N ALA A 373 -12.73 -11.17 -3.07
CA ALA A 373 -13.82 -12.02 -3.59
C ALA A 373 -15.15 -11.83 -2.84
N GLY A 374 -15.20 -10.98 -1.79
CA GLY A 374 -16.37 -10.74 -0.97
C GLY A 374 -16.60 -11.77 0.15
N ASP A 375 -15.70 -12.74 0.34
CA ASP A 375 -15.78 -13.70 1.45
C ASP A 375 -15.09 -13.13 2.69
N PHE A 376 -15.86 -12.39 3.49
CA PHE A 376 -15.41 -11.85 4.76
C PHE A 376 -15.52 -12.85 5.93
N SER A 377 -16.00 -14.08 5.70
CA SER A 377 -16.15 -15.09 6.76
C SER A 377 -14.83 -15.78 7.14
N GLN A 378 -13.83 -15.70 6.25
CA GLN A 378 -12.51 -16.31 6.47
C GLN A 378 -11.76 -15.65 7.64
N ARG A 379 -11.04 -16.46 8.41
CA ARG A 379 -10.15 -16.01 9.49
C ARG A 379 -8.77 -16.60 9.33
N GLY A 380 -7.76 -15.82 9.69
CA GLY A 380 -6.39 -16.28 9.79
C GLY A 380 -6.10 -16.92 11.13
N ASP A 381 -5.22 -17.91 11.13
CA ASP A 381 -4.84 -18.65 12.33
C ASP A 381 -3.76 -17.89 13.12
N THR A 382 -4.17 -17.23 14.19
CA THR A 382 -3.28 -16.44 15.06
C THR A 382 -2.32 -17.30 15.89
N ALA A 383 -2.62 -18.58 16.10
CA ALA A 383 -1.78 -19.48 16.90
C ALA A 383 -0.47 -19.84 16.18
N ARG A 384 -0.44 -19.76 14.84
CA ARG A 384 0.74 -20.08 14.01
C ARG A 384 1.82 -19.00 14.02
N PHE A 385 1.54 -17.83 14.57
CA PHE A 385 2.43 -16.68 14.56
C PHE A 385 2.69 -16.20 15.98
N ASP A 386 3.82 -15.52 16.20
CA ASP A 386 4.19 -14.95 17.49
C ASP A 386 4.28 -13.41 17.43
N HIS A 387 4.26 -12.79 18.61
CA HIS A 387 4.46 -11.34 18.81
C HIS A 387 3.65 -10.46 17.83
N ASP A 388 4.32 -9.64 17.01
CA ASP A 388 3.65 -8.66 16.16
C ASP A 388 2.98 -9.28 14.93
N PHE A 389 3.48 -10.41 14.41
CA PHE A 389 2.79 -11.13 13.34
C PHE A 389 1.45 -11.70 13.84
N ARG A 390 1.39 -12.21 15.07
CA ARG A 390 0.12 -12.61 15.71
C ARG A 390 -0.87 -11.46 15.80
N ARG A 391 -0.41 -10.29 16.25
CA ARG A 391 -1.24 -9.09 16.37
C ARG A 391 -1.76 -8.62 15.01
N MET A 392 -0.92 -8.66 13.98
CA MET A 392 -1.29 -8.29 12.61
C MET A 392 -2.44 -9.18 12.08
N ILE A 393 -2.34 -10.50 12.22
CA ILE A 393 -3.44 -11.41 11.86
C ILE A 393 -4.68 -11.16 12.73
N GLY A 394 -4.51 -10.87 14.03
CA GLY A 394 -5.61 -10.49 14.91
C GLY A 394 -6.37 -9.26 14.43
N HIS A 395 -5.67 -8.20 14.00
CA HIS A 395 -6.29 -7.01 13.43
C HIS A 395 -6.98 -7.28 12.09
N LEU A 396 -6.37 -8.09 11.21
CA LEU A 396 -7.01 -8.51 9.95
C LEU A 396 -8.30 -9.28 10.22
N ASN A 397 -8.29 -10.22 11.18
CA ASN A 397 -9.48 -10.95 11.60
C ASN A 397 -10.58 -10.03 12.14
N ALA A 398 -10.23 -9.03 12.96
CA ALA A 398 -11.19 -8.06 13.46
C ALA A 398 -11.80 -7.22 12.32
N MET A 399 -10.99 -6.79 11.35
CA MET A 399 -11.47 -6.05 10.18
C MET A 399 -12.41 -6.91 9.32
N MET A 400 -12.05 -8.18 9.07
CA MET A 400 -12.88 -9.14 8.35
C MET A 400 -14.21 -9.34 9.08
N GLN A 401 -14.18 -9.53 10.40
CA GLN A 401 -15.39 -9.73 11.21
C GLN A 401 -16.34 -8.53 11.19
N VAL A 402 -15.83 -7.31 11.39
CA VAL A 402 -16.67 -6.11 11.33
C VAL A 402 -17.31 -5.95 9.94
N SER A 403 -16.57 -6.29 8.88
CA SER A 403 -17.09 -6.22 7.52
C SER A 403 -18.16 -7.28 7.26
N ASP A 404 -17.90 -8.52 7.69
CA ASP A 404 -18.81 -9.68 7.61
C ASP A 404 -20.14 -9.41 8.33
N ASP A 405 -20.08 -8.98 9.59
CA ASP A 405 -21.28 -8.70 10.40
C ASP A 405 -22.14 -7.59 9.79
N ASN A 406 -21.52 -6.50 9.32
CA ASN A 406 -22.24 -5.34 8.80
C ASN A 406 -22.83 -5.58 7.40
N LEU A 407 -22.06 -6.20 6.50
CA LEU A 407 -22.56 -6.58 5.17
C LEU A 407 -23.63 -7.67 5.28
N GLY A 408 -23.51 -8.60 6.23
CA GLY A 408 -24.53 -9.60 6.53
C GLY A 408 -25.85 -8.96 6.97
N LYS A 409 -25.82 -7.97 7.87
CA LYS A 409 -27.02 -7.22 8.28
C LYS A 409 -27.66 -6.43 7.13
N LEU A 410 -26.85 -5.81 6.27
CA LEU A 410 -27.38 -5.13 5.09
C LEU A 410 -28.06 -6.14 4.14
N SER A 411 -27.41 -7.29 3.90
CA SER A 411 -27.97 -8.35 3.06
C SER A 411 -29.30 -8.88 3.63
N GLN A 412 -29.40 -9.04 4.94
CA GLN A 412 -30.64 -9.45 5.62
C GLN A 412 -31.74 -8.40 5.42
N LEU A 413 -31.42 -7.11 5.57
CA LEU A 413 -32.39 -6.04 5.34
C LEU A 413 -32.88 -6.03 3.88
N LEU A 414 -31.96 -6.12 2.91
CA LEU A 414 -32.33 -6.16 1.49
C LEU A 414 -33.16 -7.40 1.14
N SER A 415 -32.87 -8.54 1.77
CA SER A 415 -33.68 -9.76 1.60
C SER A 415 -35.09 -9.57 2.19
N ALA A 416 -35.20 -8.96 3.36
CA ALA A 416 -36.49 -8.64 3.97
C ALA A 416 -37.32 -7.70 3.06
N ILE A 417 -36.71 -6.66 2.50
CA ILE A 417 -37.37 -5.76 1.54
C ILE A 417 -37.84 -6.53 0.29
N ALA A 418 -37.01 -7.43 -0.24
CA ALA A 418 -37.35 -8.25 -1.41
C ALA A 418 -38.50 -9.24 -1.14
N GLU A 419 -38.62 -9.72 0.09
CA GLU A 419 -39.74 -10.54 0.58
C GLU A 419 -40.99 -9.71 0.93
N GLY A 420 -40.92 -8.38 0.79
CA GLY A 420 -42.01 -7.45 1.08
C GLY A 420 -42.06 -6.97 2.53
N ASP A 421 -41.12 -7.35 3.40
CA ASP A 421 -41.08 -6.86 4.77
C ASP A 421 -40.43 -5.47 4.86
N LEU A 422 -41.27 -4.44 4.88
CA LEU A 422 -40.85 -3.05 5.08
C LEU A 422 -40.84 -2.64 6.55
N THR A 423 -41.01 -3.58 7.49
CA THR A 423 -40.87 -3.34 8.93
C THR A 423 -39.43 -3.55 9.40
N ALA A 424 -38.65 -4.34 8.66
CA ALA A 424 -37.26 -4.60 8.96
C ALA A 424 -36.42 -3.31 8.98
N ARG A 425 -35.50 -3.22 9.93
CA ARG A 425 -34.55 -2.10 10.08
C ARG A 425 -33.20 -2.63 10.48
N MET A 426 -32.15 -1.95 10.02
CA MET A 426 -30.78 -2.27 10.40
C MET A 426 -30.48 -1.64 11.76
N HIS A 427 -30.36 -2.47 12.80
CA HIS A 427 -30.12 -2.06 14.19
C HIS A 427 -28.70 -2.36 14.66
N GLY A 428 -28.18 -1.50 15.54
CA GLY A 428 -26.86 -1.62 16.14
C GLY A 428 -26.07 -0.32 16.14
N ASP A 429 -24.93 -0.36 16.83
CA ASP A 429 -23.93 0.72 16.82
C ASP A 429 -22.95 0.45 15.68
N PHE A 430 -23.03 1.29 14.65
CA PHE A 430 -22.16 1.23 13.48
C PHE A 430 -21.31 2.50 13.46
N GLN A 431 -20.12 2.42 12.87
CA GLN A 431 -19.16 3.51 12.83
C GLN A 431 -18.69 3.75 11.38
N GLY A 432 -18.34 4.99 11.07
CA GLY A 432 -17.87 5.38 9.73
C GLY A 432 -18.88 5.05 8.63
N VAL A 433 -18.39 4.48 7.51
CA VAL A 433 -19.20 4.17 6.32
C VAL A 433 -20.36 3.21 6.63
N PHE A 434 -20.18 2.28 7.58
CA PHE A 434 -21.25 1.35 7.95
C PHE A 434 -22.42 2.05 8.67
N ALA A 435 -22.16 3.16 9.38
CA ALA A 435 -23.21 3.99 9.98
C ALA A 435 -24.03 4.71 8.90
N THR A 436 -23.35 5.31 7.92
CA THR A 436 -24.00 5.93 6.76
C THR A 436 -24.83 4.91 5.98
N MET A 437 -24.28 3.72 5.72
CA MET A 437 -24.98 2.62 5.06
C MET A 437 -26.24 2.18 5.82
N ARG A 438 -26.19 2.11 7.17
CA ARG A 438 -27.36 1.88 8.01
C ARG A 438 -28.43 2.95 7.79
N ASP A 439 -28.02 4.22 7.86
CA ASP A 439 -28.92 5.35 7.82
C ASP A 439 -29.59 5.47 6.44
N ASP A 440 -28.83 5.31 5.37
CA ASP A 440 -29.32 5.32 3.99
C ASP A 440 -30.27 4.14 3.70
N ALA A 441 -29.92 2.94 4.18
CA ALA A 441 -30.77 1.77 4.02
C ALA A 441 -32.09 1.91 4.80
N ASN A 442 -32.03 2.37 6.05
CA ASN A 442 -33.23 2.62 6.85
C ASN A 442 -34.09 3.76 6.29
N ALA A 443 -33.47 4.82 5.74
CA ALA A 443 -34.17 5.90 5.06
C ALA A 443 -34.88 5.41 3.79
N THR A 444 -34.23 4.53 3.01
CA THR A 444 -34.83 3.90 1.84
C THR A 444 -36.05 3.07 2.23
N VAL A 445 -35.95 2.25 3.29
CA VAL A 445 -37.09 1.47 3.79
C VAL A 445 -38.22 2.40 4.22
N ALA A 446 -37.91 3.46 4.98
CA ALA A 446 -38.91 4.43 5.43
C ALA A 446 -39.65 5.10 4.25
N GLN A 447 -38.92 5.50 3.21
CA GLN A 447 -39.50 6.10 2.01
C GLN A 447 -40.42 5.12 1.27
N LEU A 448 -40.00 3.86 1.13
CA LEU A 448 -40.83 2.82 0.53
C LEU A 448 -42.07 2.52 1.38
N THR A 449 -41.92 2.42 2.72
CA THR A 449 -43.05 2.27 3.66
C THR A 449 -44.07 3.38 3.46
N GLN A 450 -43.62 4.64 3.32
CA GLN A 450 -44.50 5.78 3.11
C GLN A 450 -45.23 5.71 1.76
N ILE A 451 -44.52 5.42 0.67
CA ILE A 451 -45.12 5.33 -0.67
C ILE A 451 -46.17 4.22 -0.71
N VAL A 452 -45.84 3.02 -0.22
CA VAL A 452 -46.76 1.89 -0.16
C VAL A 452 -47.97 2.21 0.71
N GLY A 453 -47.78 2.85 1.87
CA GLY A 453 -48.87 3.27 2.74
C GLY A 453 -49.83 4.27 2.06
N GLN A 454 -49.28 5.25 1.33
CA GLN A 454 -50.09 6.20 0.56
C GLN A 454 -50.87 5.50 -0.56
N ILE A 455 -50.29 4.48 -1.21
CA ILE A 455 -50.99 3.70 -2.24
C ILE A 455 -52.12 2.88 -1.62
N GLN A 456 -51.92 2.25 -0.45
CA GLN A 456 -52.96 1.52 0.26
C GLN A 456 -54.14 2.43 0.66
N GLU A 457 -53.85 3.63 1.17
CA GLU A 457 -54.87 4.62 1.53
C GLU A 457 -55.64 5.15 0.30
N ALA A 458 -54.93 5.43 -0.80
CA ALA A 458 -55.52 5.89 -2.05
C ALA A 458 -56.40 4.81 -2.68
N ALA A 459 -55.94 3.55 -2.72
CA ALA A 459 -56.73 2.43 -3.22
C ALA A 459 -58.00 2.22 -2.38
N GLY A 460 -57.91 2.28 -1.05
CA GLY A 460 -59.08 2.21 -0.17
C GLY A 460 -60.09 3.35 -0.43
N SER A 461 -59.59 4.55 -0.67
CA SER A 461 -60.42 5.73 -0.98
C SER A 461 -61.10 5.63 -2.35
N ILE A 462 -60.39 5.14 -3.38
CA ILE A 462 -60.96 4.88 -4.72
C ILE A 462 -62.04 3.80 -4.62
N ASN A 463 -61.80 2.73 -3.87
CA ASN A 463 -62.76 1.64 -3.70
C ASN A 463 -64.06 2.14 -3.03
N LEU A 464 -63.94 2.96 -1.99
CA LEU A 464 -65.09 3.59 -1.33
C LEU A 464 -65.86 4.50 -2.30
N ALA A 465 -65.16 5.39 -3.01
CA ALA A 465 -65.76 6.31 -3.96
C ALA A 465 -66.44 5.57 -5.13
N ALA A 466 -65.82 4.52 -5.66
CA ALA A 466 -66.40 3.67 -6.70
C ALA A 466 -67.70 2.99 -6.22
N GLY A 467 -67.72 2.48 -4.99
CA GLY A 467 -68.93 1.92 -4.38
C GLY A 467 -70.05 2.94 -4.17
N GLU A 468 -69.71 4.18 -3.79
CA GLU A 468 -70.67 5.29 -3.71
C GLU A 468 -71.23 5.67 -5.09
N ILE A 469 -70.38 5.75 -6.12
CA ILE A 469 -70.80 6.00 -7.50
C ILE A 469 -71.73 4.89 -7.99
N ALA A 470 -71.38 3.62 -7.79
CA ALA A 470 -72.21 2.49 -8.19
C ALA A 470 -73.59 2.52 -7.52
N THR A 471 -73.63 2.85 -6.23
CA THR A 471 -74.89 3.01 -5.49
C THR A 471 -75.71 4.19 -6.01
N GLY A 472 -75.06 5.34 -6.26
CA GLY A 472 -75.70 6.52 -6.82
C GLY A 472 -76.27 6.28 -8.21
N ASN A 473 -75.56 5.55 -9.06
CA ASN A 473 -76.03 5.16 -10.38
C ASN A 473 -77.20 4.18 -10.34
N SER A 474 -77.22 3.26 -9.36
CA SER A 474 -78.38 2.38 -9.16
C SER A 474 -79.65 3.16 -8.80
N ASP A 475 -79.55 4.22 -7.98
CA ASP A 475 -80.69 5.08 -7.69
C ASP A 475 -81.09 5.93 -8.92
N LEU A 476 -80.10 6.42 -9.69
CA LEU A 476 -80.35 7.12 -10.93
C LEU A 476 -81.07 6.22 -11.95
N SER A 477 -80.66 4.95 -12.11
CA SER A 477 -81.34 3.95 -12.96
C SER A 477 -82.82 3.86 -12.61
N ARG A 478 -83.12 3.66 -11.31
CA ARG A 478 -84.50 3.53 -10.83
C ARG A 478 -85.32 4.80 -11.09
N ARG A 479 -84.72 5.98 -10.95
CA ARG A 479 -85.37 7.26 -11.25
C ARG A 479 -85.60 7.45 -12.75
N THR A 480 -84.65 7.04 -13.59
CA THR A 480 -84.77 7.06 -15.05
C THR A 480 -85.87 6.11 -15.53
N GLU A 481 -85.95 4.89 -14.98
CA GLU A 481 -87.05 3.94 -15.24
C GLU A 481 -88.41 4.50 -14.80
N GLN A 482 -88.49 5.10 -13.61
CA GLN A 482 -89.72 5.76 -13.15
C GLN A 482 -90.10 6.95 -14.05
N GLN A 483 -89.11 7.71 -14.51
CA GLN A 483 -89.34 8.84 -15.42
C GLN A 483 -89.85 8.35 -16.78
N ALA A 484 -89.30 7.27 -17.32
CA ALA A 484 -89.79 6.64 -18.53
C ALA A 484 -91.27 6.21 -18.39
N ALA A 485 -91.63 5.55 -17.28
CA ALA A 485 -93.01 5.18 -17.01
C ALA A 485 -93.97 6.39 -16.92
N ASN A 486 -93.53 7.47 -16.27
CA ASN A 486 -94.32 8.70 -16.19
C ASN A 486 -94.46 9.40 -17.57
N LEU A 487 -93.43 9.31 -18.42
CA LEU A 487 -93.46 9.84 -19.78
C LEU A 487 -94.40 9.02 -20.67
N GLU A 488 -94.44 7.70 -20.54
CA GLU A 488 -95.42 6.85 -21.22
C GLU A 488 -96.86 7.22 -20.84
N GLU A 489 -97.14 7.41 -19.54
CA GLU A 489 -98.47 7.84 -19.05
C GLU A 489 -98.83 9.26 -19.55
N THR A 490 -97.85 10.17 -19.58
CA THR A 490 -98.02 11.51 -20.12
C THR A 490 -98.31 11.47 -21.61
N ALA A 491 -97.57 10.68 -22.39
CA ALA A 491 -97.78 10.52 -23.83
C ALA A 491 -99.18 9.96 -24.13
N ALA A 492 -99.62 8.92 -23.41
CA ALA A 492 -100.97 8.37 -23.55
C ALA A 492 -102.06 9.41 -23.22
N SER A 493 -101.86 10.20 -22.15
CA SER A 493 -102.77 11.29 -21.78
C SER A 493 -102.80 12.39 -22.84
N MET A 494 -101.66 12.71 -23.45
CA MET A 494 -101.56 13.68 -24.54
C MET A 494 -102.30 13.19 -25.78
N GLU A 495 -102.19 11.91 -26.16
CA GLU A 495 -102.96 11.33 -27.28
C GLU A 495 -104.49 11.42 -27.03
N GLU A 496 -104.94 11.12 -25.82
CA GLU A 496 -106.35 11.25 -25.44
C GLU A 496 -106.82 12.72 -25.49
N LEU A 497 -106.00 13.66 -25.00
CA LEU A 497 -106.27 15.09 -25.07
C LEU A 497 -106.32 15.59 -26.52
N THR A 498 -105.38 15.20 -27.38
CA THR A 498 -105.38 15.55 -28.81
C THR A 498 -106.65 15.06 -29.48
N SER A 499 -107.05 13.82 -29.21
CA SER A 499 -108.29 13.23 -29.73
C SER A 499 -109.52 14.04 -29.30
N THR A 500 -109.60 14.37 -28.01
CA THR A 500 -110.73 15.12 -27.44
C THR A 500 -110.81 16.55 -27.98
N VAL A 501 -109.68 17.25 -28.10
CA VAL A 501 -109.63 18.61 -28.66
C VAL A 501 -110.00 18.61 -30.14
N ARG A 502 -109.51 17.63 -30.91
CA ARG A 502 -109.89 17.47 -32.32
C ARG A 502 -111.39 17.18 -32.48
N GLN A 503 -111.94 16.35 -31.60
CA GLN A 503 -113.37 16.05 -31.58
C GLN A 503 -114.21 17.29 -31.22
N ASN A 504 -113.77 18.09 -30.25
CA ASN A 504 -114.41 19.36 -29.88
C ASN A 504 -114.40 20.37 -31.02
N ALA A 505 -113.29 20.48 -31.76
CA ALA A 505 -113.20 21.34 -32.92
C ALA A 505 -114.24 20.95 -34.00
N GLU A 506 -114.36 19.66 -34.31
CA GLU A 506 -115.36 19.19 -35.28
C GLU A 506 -116.79 19.35 -34.77
N HIS A 507 -117.06 19.06 -33.49
CA HIS A 507 -118.37 19.28 -32.86
C HIS A 507 -118.78 20.75 -32.89
N ALA A 508 -117.85 21.66 -32.60
CA ALA A 508 -118.09 23.10 -32.70
C ALA A 508 -118.40 23.51 -34.15
N ARG A 509 -117.67 22.95 -35.13
CA ARG A 509 -117.92 23.19 -36.55
C ARG A 509 -119.29 22.67 -37.00
N GLN A 510 -119.70 21.50 -36.52
CA GLN A 510 -121.01 20.91 -36.81
C GLN A 510 -122.15 21.69 -36.13
N ALA A 511 -121.98 22.08 -34.87
CA ALA A 511 -122.92 22.92 -34.14
C ALA A 511 -123.07 24.30 -34.79
N ASN A 512 -121.98 24.89 -35.28
CA ASN A 512 -122.00 26.14 -36.05
C ASN A 512 -122.85 26.00 -37.32
N GLN A 513 -122.69 24.90 -38.06
CA GLN A 513 -123.48 24.63 -39.27
C GLN A 513 -124.97 24.44 -38.97
N LEU A 514 -125.30 23.76 -37.87
CA LEU A 514 -126.67 23.61 -37.37
C LEU A 514 -127.27 24.97 -36.96
N ALA A 515 -126.49 25.81 -36.26
CA ALA A 515 -126.91 27.15 -35.87
C ALA A 515 -127.17 28.04 -37.08
N ILE A 516 -126.31 28.02 -38.10
CA ILE A 516 -126.54 28.74 -39.38
C ILE A 516 -127.84 28.26 -40.05
N GLY A 517 -128.10 26.95 -40.05
CA GLY A 517 -129.36 26.38 -40.54
C GLY A 517 -130.58 26.90 -39.76
N ALA A 518 -130.52 26.85 -38.43
CA ALA A 518 -131.58 27.37 -37.55
C ALA A 518 -131.79 28.88 -37.72
N HIS A 519 -130.72 29.65 -37.90
CA HIS A 519 -130.78 31.08 -38.18
C HIS A 519 -131.54 31.37 -39.47
N THR A 520 -131.27 30.58 -40.53
CA THR A 520 -131.95 30.73 -41.82
C THR A 520 -133.46 30.42 -41.68
N VAL A 521 -133.82 29.36 -40.97
CA VAL A 521 -135.22 29.01 -40.71
C VAL A 521 -135.93 30.08 -39.86
N ALA A 522 -135.27 30.58 -38.82
CA ALA A 522 -135.83 31.63 -37.97
C ALA A 522 -136.04 32.95 -38.72
N THR A 523 -135.08 33.35 -39.57
CA THR A 523 -135.20 34.53 -40.45
C THR A 523 -136.35 34.36 -41.44
N GLN A 524 -136.49 33.19 -42.07
CA GLN A 524 -137.63 32.90 -42.95
C GLN A 524 -138.96 32.93 -42.18
N GLY A 525 -139.01 32.37 -40.96
CA GLY A 525 -140.17 32.44 -40.08
C GLY A 525 -140.56 33.88 -39.73
N GLY A 526 -139.57 34.73 -39.45
CA GLY A 526 -139.77 36.17 -39.23
C GLY A 526 -140.38 36.88 -40.45
N HIS A 527 -139.92 36.55 -41.66
CA HIS A 527 -140.51 37.08 -42.91
C HIS A 527 -141.99 36.69 -43.05
N VAL A 528 -142.33 35.41 -42.86
CA VAL A 528 -143.72 34.92 -42.95
C VAL A 528 -144.61 35.59 -41.90
N VAL A 529 -144.13 35.75 -40.67
CA VAL A 529 -144.88 36.46 -39.62
C VAL A 529 -145.09 37.93 -40.00
N GLY A 530 -144.11 38.59 -40.61
CA GLY A 530 -144.23 39.95 -41.13
C GLY A 530 -145.30 40.09 -42.23
N GLU A 531 -145.42 39.10 -43.12
CA GLU A 531 -146.51 39.04 -44.11
C GLU A 531 -147.88 38.88 -43.44
N VAL A 532 -147.98 38.07 -42.38
CA VAL A 532 -149.22 37.89 -41.61
C VAL A 532 -149.62 39.19 -40.89
N VAL A 533 -148.68 39.92 -40.27
CA VAL A 533 -148.95 41.25 -39.68
C VAL A 533 -149.53 42.20 -40.73
N THR A 534 -148.89 42.28 -41.90
CA THR A 534 -149.34 43.12 -43.01
C THR A 534 -150.77 42.76 -43.44
N THR A 535 -151.06 41.47 -43.53
CA THR A 535 -152.41 40.96 -43.89
C THR A 535 -153.43 41.28 -42.81
N MET A 536 -153.11 41.10 -41.53
CA MET A 536 -153.99 41.43 -40.41
C MET A 536 -154.30 42.93 -40.35
N ALA A 537 -153.33 43.80 -40.61
CA ALA A 537 -153.54 45.25 -40.72
C ALA A 537 -154.48 45.62 -41.88
N ALA A 538 -154.34 44.95 -43.03
CA ALA A 538 -155.24 45.12 -44.17
C ALA A 538 -156.67 44.65 -43.83
N ILE A 539 -156.83 43.49 -43.18
CA ILE A 539 -158.13 42.98 -42.71
C ILE A 539 -158.76 43.96 -41.72
N GLN A 540 -158.00 44.45 -40.73
CA GLN A 540 -158.50 45.41 -39.74
C GLN A 540 -159.02 46.69 -40.41
N THR A 541 -158.29 47.20 -41.41
CA THR A 541 -158.68 48.37 -42.19
C THR A 541 -159.97 48.09 -42.98
N SER A 542 -160.07 46.94 -43.64
CA SER A 542 -161.26 46.52 -44.37
C SER A 542 -162.48 46.38 -43.45
N SER A 543 -162.32 45.76 -42.28
CA SER A 543 -163.40 45.58 -41.29
C SER A 543 -163.90 46.92 -40.73
N LYS A 544 -163.01 47.89 -40.45
CA LYS A 544 -163.42 49.26 -40.06
C LYS A 544 -164.23 49.93 -41.17
N LYS A 545 -163.80 49.80 -42.42
CA LYS A 545 -164.52 50.35 -43.58
C LYS A 545 -165.91 49.72 -43.73
N ILE A 546 -166.05 48.42 -43.47
CA ILE A 546 -167.37 47.75 -43.43
C ILE A 546 -168.22 48.33 -42.29
N ALA A 547 -167.67 48.51 -41.09
CA ALA A 547 -168.40 49.11 -39.96
C ALA A 547 -168.95 50.50 -40.30
N GLU A 548 -168.16 51.33 -40.99
CA GLU A 548 -168.58 52.65 -41.49
C GLU A 548 -169.75 52.54 -42.48
N ILE A 549 -169.68 51.63 -43.46
CA ILE A 549 -170.74 51.38 -44.45
C ILE A 549 -172.03 50.93 -43.75
N ILE A 550 -171.94 50.01 -42.77
CA ILE A 550 -173.11 49.55 -42.01
C ILE A 550 -173.72 50.70 -41.20
N SER A 551 -172.90 51.60 -40.66
CA SER A 551 -173.41 52.81 -39.98
C SER A 551 -174.15 53.75 -40.94
N VAL A 552 -173.74 53.83 -42.20
CA VAL A 552 -174.48 54.57 -43.24
C VAL A 552 -175.80 53.86 -43.56
N ILE A 553 -175.81 52.53 -43.68
CA ILE A 553 -177.03 51.74 -43.95
C ILE A 553 -178.05 51.88 -42.81
N ASP A 554 -177.60 51.85 -41.55
CA ASP A 554 -178.46 52.12 -40.39
C ASP A 554 -179.05 53.56 -40.46
N GLY A 555 -178.22 54.53 -40.84
CA GLY A 555 -178.66 55.90 -41.12
C GLY A 555 -179.72 56.00 -42.23
N ILE A 556 -179.55 55.28 -43.34
CA ILE A 556 -180.53 55.20 -44.44
C ILE A 556 -181.81 54.52 -43.96
N ALA A 557 -181.72 53.44 -43.18
CA ALA A 557 -182.87 52.75 -42.62
C ALA A 557 -183.66 53.66 -41.67
N PHE A 558 -182.98 54.44 -40.82
CA PHE A 558 -183.61 55.45 -39.97
C PHE A 558 -184.32 56.54 -40.79
N GLN A 559 -183.64 57.10 -41.79
CA GLN A 559 -184.23 58.10 -42.69
C GLN A 559 -185.47 57.54 -43.43
N THR A 560 -185.39 56.30 -43.92
CA THR A 560 -186.48 55.60 -44.61
C THR A 560 -187.66 55.37 -43.66
N ASN A 561 -187.41 55.02 -42.41
CA ASN A 561 -188.43 54.86 -41.37
C ASN A 561 -189.16 56.19 -41.06
N ILE A 562 -188.45 57.33 -41.05
CA ILE A 562 -189.06 58.66 -40.88
C ILE A 562 -189.85 59.08 -42.13
N LEU A 563 -189.32 58.85 -43.33
CA LEU A 563 -190.01 59.10 -44.60
C LEU A 563 -191.30 58.28 -44.70
N ALA A 564 -191.26 57.00 -44.34
CA ALA A 564 -192.40 56.12 -44.33
C ALA A 564 -193.45 56.54 -43.28
N LEU A 565 -193.02 57.02 -42.11
CA LEU A 565 -193.93 57.62 -41.13
C LEU A 565 -194.61 58.86 -41.68
N ASN A 566 -193.86 59.78 -42.30
CA ASN A 566 -194.41 60.98 -42.91
C ASN A 566 -195.41 60.64 -44.03
N ALA A 567 -195.09 59.64 -44.87
CA ALA A 567 -195.98 59.15 -45.92
C ALA A 567 -197.24 58.48 -45.35
N ALA A 568 -197.14 57.71 -44.26
CA ALA A 568 -198.28 57.10 -43.58
C ALA A 568 -199.22 58.17 -42.97
N VAL A 569 -198.66 59.25 -42.42
CA VAL A 569 -199.41 60.40 -41.90
C VAL A 569 -200.14 61.13 -43.03
N GLU A 570 -199.46 61.42 -44.14
CA GLU A 570 -200.08 62.10 -45.29
C GLU A 570 -201.13 61.22 -45.98
N ALA A 571 -200.92 59.91 -46.04
CA ALA A 571 -201.91 58.94 -46.52
C ALA A 571 -203.15 58.87 -45.60
N ALA A 572 -202.99 58.96 -44.28
CA ALA A 572 -204.11 59.06 -43.34
C ALA A 572 -204.88 60.39 -43.51
N ARG A 573 -204.18 61.47 -43.90
CA ARG A 573 -204.76 62.80 -44.16
C ARG A 573 -205.62 62.84 -45.43
N ALA A 574 -205.31 62.00 -46.42
CA ALA A 574 -206.06 61.86 -47.68
C ALA A 574 -207.35 61.01 -47.58
N GLY A 575 -207.68 60.48 -46.41
CA GLY A 575 -208.92 59.70 -46.17
C GLY A 575 -208.99 58.39 -46.98
N GLU A 576 -210.18 58.01 -47.46
CA GLU A 576 -210.40 56.72 -48.15
C GLU A 576 -209.54 56.54 -49.43
N GLN A 577 -209.12 57.63 -50.10
CA GLN A 577 -208.26 57.56 -51.29
C GLN A 577 -206.79 57.22 -50.96
N GLY A 578 -206.35 57.45 -49.72
CA GLY A 578 -204.98 57.19 -49.27
C GLY A 578 -204.74 55.79 -48.70
N ARG A 579 -205.78 54.96 -48.60
CA ARG A 579 -205.76 53.69 -47.86
C ARG A 579 -204.74 52.69 -48.40
N GLY A 580 -204.57 52.61 -49.73
CA GLY A 580 -203.53 51.80 -50.37
C GLY A 580 -202.11 52.30 -50.09
N PHE A 581 -201.92 53.63 -50.10
CA PHE A 581 -200.62 54.25 -49.78
C PHE A 581 -200.25 54.09 -48.30
N ALA A 582 -201.20 54.13 -47.38
CA ALA A 582 -200.96 53.92 -45.96
C ALA A 582 -200.45 52.51 -45.66
N VAL A 583 -200.98 51.48 -46.34
CA VAL A 583 -200.51 50.09 -46.23
C VAL A 583 -199.08 49.97 -46.75
N VAL A 584 -198.79 50.53 -47.93
CA VAL A 584 -197.42 50.53 -48.50
C VAL A 584 -196.45 51.28 -47.57
N ALA A 585 -196.84 52.43 -47.03
CA ALA A 585 -196.02 53.19 -46.10
C ALA A 585 -195.75 52.43 -44.79
N SER A 586 -196.74 51.69 -44.26
CA SER A 586 -196.54 50.82 -43.11
C SER A 586 -195.59 49.66 -43.42
N GLU A 587 -195.71 49.04 -44.59
CA GLU A 587 -194.82 47.95 -45.01
C GLU A 587 -193.37 48.44 -45.21
N VAL A 588 -193.20 49.60 -45.84
CA VAL A 588 -191.88 50.26 -45.99
C VAL A 588 -191.30 50.61 -44.63
N ARG A 589 -192.12 51.06 -43.68
CA ARG A 589 -191.69 51.35 -42.30
C ARG A 589 -191.22 50.08 -41.58
N THR A 590 -191.99 49.00 -41.65
CA THR A 590 -191.62 47.70 -41.06
C THR A 590 -190.35 47.15 -41.70
N LEU A 591 -190.20 47.28 -43.03
CA LEU A 591 -188.96 46.91 -43.73
C LEU A 591 -187.78 47.75 -43.27
N ALA A 592 -187.93 49.06 -43.11
CA ALA A 592 -186.89 49.95 -42.60
C ALA A 592 -186.48 49.61 -41.16
N GLN A 593 -187.43 49.28 -40.28
CA GLN A 593 -187.14 48.80 -38.93
C GLN A 593 -186.40 47.45 -38.92
N ARG A 594 -186.78 46.52 -39.81
CA ARG A 594 -186.06 45.25 -40.00
C ARG A 594 -184.64 45.48 -40.52
N SER A 595 -184.46 46.38 -41.48
CA SER A 595 -183.14 46.76 -42.01
C SER A 595 -182.25 47.42 -40.96
N ALA A 596 -182.80 48.29 -40.11
CA ALA A 596 -182.06 48.88 -38.99
C ALA A 596 -181.68 47.82 -37.95
N GLY A 597 -182.59 46.89 -37.62
CA GLY A 597 -182.31 45.75 -36.75
C GLY A 597 -181.16 44.88 -37.27
N ALA A 598 -181.22 44.50 -38.55
CA ALA A 598 -180.18 43.72 -39.21
C ALA A 598 -178.84 44.48 -39.31
N ALA A 599 -178.88 45.79 -39.63
CA ALA A 599 -177.68 46.62 -39.66
C ALA A 599 -177.01 46.70 -38.28
N LYS A 600 -177.79 46.81 -37.21
CA LYS A 600 -177.28 46.83 -35.83
C LYS A 600 -176.64 45.48 -35.43
N GLU A 601 -177.25 44.37 -35.84
CA GLU A 601 -176.70 43.03 -35.61
C GLU A 601 -175.38 42.82 -36.38
N ILE A 602 -175.34 43.19 -37.67
CA ILE A 602 -174.11 43.15 -38.47
C ILE A 602 -173.04 44.06 -37.87
N LYS A 603 -173.41 45.26 -37.40
CA LYS A 603 -172.47 46.18 -36.74
C LYS A 603 -171.83 45.52 -35.51
N GLY A 604 -172.62 44.86 -34.66
CA GLY A 604 -172.09 44.11 -33.52
C GLY A 604 -171.11 43.02 -33.94
N LEU A 605 -171.45 42.20 -34.95
CA LEU A 605 -170.56 41.16 -35.47
C LEU A 605 -169.26 41.72 -36.08
N ILE A 606 -169.32 42.87 -36.75
CA ILE A 606 -168.15 43.53 -37.32
C ILE A 606 -167.28 44.15 -36.22
N ASP A 607 -167.88 44.81 -35.22
CA ASP A 607 -167.16 45.36 -34.08
C ASP A 607 -166.42 44.25 -33.30
N ASP A 608 -167.09 43.11 -33.07
CA ASP A 608 -166.47 41.91 -32.49
C ASP A 608 -165.31 41.38 -33.35
N SER A 609 -165.50 41.34 -34.68
CA SER A 609 -164.46 40.91 -35.63
C SER A 609 -163.27 41.87 -35.65
N VAL A 610 -163.50 43.19 -35.58
CA VAL A 610 -162.44 44.21 -35.46
C VAL A 610 -161.65 44.00 -34.17
N GLY A 611 -162.34 43.72 -33.05
CA GLY A 611 -161.72 43.38 -31.78
C GLY A 611 -160.84 42.14 -31.88
N LYS A 612 -161.34 41.05 -32.47
CA LYS A 612 -160.59 39.80 -32.66
C LYS A 612 -159.40 39.94 -33.61
N VAL A 613 -159.52 40.72 -34.67
CA VAL A 613 -158.40 41.01 -35.58
C VAL A 613 -157.35 41.89 -34.90
N ALA A 614 -157.75 42.84 -34.05
CA ALA A 614 -156.80 43.64 -33.26
C ALA A 614 -156.03 42.77 -32.25
N GLU A 615 -156.71 41.88 -31.52
CA GLU A 615 -156.10 40.91 -30.62
C GLU A 615 -155.14 39.97 -31.37
N GLY A 616 -155.56 39.43 -32.53
CA GLY A 616 -154.72 38.60 -33.39
C GLY A 616 -153.49 39.34 -33.92
N SER A 617 -153.66 40.59 -34.36
CA SER A 617 -152.55 41.46 -34.81
C SER A 617 -151.53 41.69 -33.70
N GLN A 618 -151.96 41.89 -32.45
CA GLN A 618 -151.06 42.03 -31.31
C GLN A 618 -150.28 40.73 -31.04
N LEU A 619 -150.93 39.57 -31.07
CA LEU A 619 -150.26 38.27 -30.87
C LEU A 619 -149.24 37.97 -31.96
N VAL A 620 -149.55 38.27 -33.23
CA VAL A 620 -148.63 38.05 -34.35
C VAL A 620 -147.44 39.03 -34.29
N ASN A 621 -147.66 40.30 -33.91
CA ASN A 621 -146.55 41.24 -33.68
C ASN A 621 -145.62 40.75 -32.55
N GLN A 622 -146.19 40.25 -31.45
CA GLN A 622 -145.41 39.68 -30.36
C GLN A 622 -144.60 38.44 -30.83
N ALA A 623 -145.23 37.56 -31.63
CA ALA A 623 -144.53 36.42 -32.23
C ALA A 623 -143.38 36.85 -33.15
N GLY A 624 -143.57 37.95 -33.90
CA GLY A 624 -142.53 38.53 -34.75
C GLY A 624 -141.34 39.08 -33.95
N ALA A 625 -141.61 39.78 -32.84
CA ALA A 625 -140.55 40.24 -31.93
C ALA A 625 -139.77 39.06 -31.33
N THR A 626 -140.46 38.00 -30.89
CA THR A 626 -139.83 36.78 -30.38
C THR A 626 -138.99 36.06 -31.44
N MET A 627 -139.40 36.06 -32.72
CA MET A 627 -138.55 35.55 -33.80
C MET A 627 -137.27 36.37 -33.98
N GLY A 628 -137.35 37.70 -33.86
CA GLY A 628 -136.17 38.57 -33.86
C GLY A 628 -135.19 38.24 -32.72
N GLU A 629 -135.70 38.00 -31.51
CA GLU A 629 -134.90 37.57 -30.36
C GLU A 629 -134.24 36.19 -30.57
N ILE A 630 -134.94 35.26 -31.22
CA ILE A 630 -134.40 33.94 -31.60
C ILE A 630 -133.26 34.12 -32.61
N VAL A 631 -133.46 34.90 -33.66
CA VAL A 631 -132.42 35.18 -34.68
C VAL A 631 -131.16 35.74 -34.02
N ALA A 632 -131.30 36.73 -33.12
CA ALA A 632 -130.18 37.30 -32.37
C ALA A 632 -129.51 36.29 -31.42
N SER A 633 -130.29 35.41 -30.80
CA SER A 633 -129.75 34.37 -29.91
C SER A 633 -128.99 33.28 -30.66
N VAL A 634 -129.50 32.84 -31.82
CA VAL A 634 -128.81 31.87 -32.68
C VAL A 634 -127.53 32.47 -33.25
N GLN A 635 -127.51 33.76 -33.59
CA GLN A 635 -126.28 34.44 -34.02
C GLN A 635 -125.20 34.39 -32.92
N ARG A 636 -125.54 34.66 -31.65
CA ARG A 636 -124.59 34.52 -30.54
C ARG A 636 -124.05 33.09 -30.41
N VAL A 637 -124.88 32.07 -30.66
CA VAL A 637 -124.41 30.67 -30.64
C VAL A 637 -123.40 30.43 -31.75
N THR A 638 -123.66 30.90 -32.98
CA THR A 638 -122.72 30.83 -34.11
C THR A 638 -121.37 31.47 -33.76
N ASP A 639 -121.38 32.66 -33.16
CA ASP A 639 -120.16 33.39 -32.77
C ASP A 639 -119.36 32.60 -31.72
N ILE A 640 -120.03 32.06 -30.68
CA ILE A 640 -119.37 31.23 -29.65
C ILE A 640 -118.80 29.94 -30.26
N MET A 641 -119.51 29.30 -31.18
CA MET A 641 -119.00 28.08 -31.84
C MET A 641 -117.76 28.38 -32.69
N ALA A 642 -117.71 29.54 -33.36
CA ALA A 642 -116.53 29.97 -34.10
C ALA A 642 -115.33 30.21 -33.16
N GLU A 643 -115.54 30.86 -32.02
CA GLU A 643 -114.51 31.06 -31.00
C GLU A 643 -113.99 29.73 -30.42
N ILE A 644 -114.89 28.78 -30.10
CA ILE A 644 -114.51 27.45 -29.60
C ILE A 644 -113.71 26.69 -30.66
N SER A 645 -114.12 26.74 -31.93
CA SER A 645 -113.39 26.08 -33.01
C SER A 645 -111.99 26.67 -33.17
N ALA A 646 -111.83 28.00 -33.11
CA ALA A 646 -110.53 28.67 -33.19
C ALA A 646 -109.64 28.31 -31.99
N ALA A 647 -110.18 28.38 -30.76
CA ALA A 647 -109.47 28.02 -29.54
C ALA A 647 -109.05 26.54 -29.53
N SER A 648 -109.90 25.64 -30.03
CA SER A 648 -109.58 24.21 -30.14
C SER A 648 -108.45 23.95 -31.15
N GLN A 649 -108.42 24.71 -32.27
CA GLN A 649 -107.35 24.61 -33.25
C GLN A 649 -105.99 25.07 -32.67
N GLU A 650 -106.00 26.15 -31.88
CA GLU A 650 -104.83 26.65 -31.18
C GLU A 650 -104.35 25.67 -30.09
N GLN A 651 -105.28 25.09 -29.32
CA GLN A 651 -104.98 24.03 -28.36
C GLN A 651 -104.35 22.81 -29.03
N SER A 652 -104.86 22.39 -30.19
CA SER A 652 -104.27 21.27 -30.95
C SER A 652 -102.82 21.57 -31.31
N ALA A 653 -102.51 22.78 -31.81
CA ALA A 653 -101.15 23.17 -32.14
C ALA A 653 -100.24 23.24 -30.89
N GLY A 654 -100.76 23.75 -29.78
CA GLY A 654 -100.04 23.77 -28.49
C GLY A 654 -99.75 22.36 -27.97
N ILE A 655 -100.71 21.44 -28.11
CA ILE A 655 -100.54 20.03 -27.76
C ILE A 655 -99.48 19.36 -28.65
N ASP A 656 -99.46 19.62 -29.96
CA ASP A 656 -98.43 19.07 -30.85
C ASP A 656 -97.01 19.50 -30.42
N GLN A 657 -96.85 20.75 -29.97
CA GLN A 657 -95.57 21.23 -29.43
C GLN A 657 -95.18 20.56 -28.10
N VAL A 658 -96.16 20.34 -27.21
CA VAL A 658 -95.91 19.58 -25.97
C VAL A 658 -95.53 18.14 -26.31
N ASN A 659 -96.19 17.52 -27.29
CA ASN A 659 -95.87 16.16 -27.73
C ASN A 659 -94.43 16.05 -28.26
N GLN A 660 -93.96 17.00 -29.08
CA GLN A 660 -92.55 17.05 -29.49
C GLN A 660 -91.60 17.16 -28.30
N THR A 661 -91.96 17.93 -27.27
CA THR A 661 -91.16 18.05 -26.04
C THR A 661 -91.13 16.73 -25.26
N VAL A 662 -92.24 15.99 -25.20
CA VAL A 662 -92.31 14.66 -24.56
C VAL A 662 -91.42 13.66 -25.30
N VAL A 663 -91.41 13.68 -26.64
CA VAL A 663 -90.51 12.83 -27.45
C VAL A 663 -89.04 13.16 -27.17
N GLN A 664 -88.68 14.43 -27.04
CA GLN A 664 -87.32 14.83 -26.70
C GLN A 664 -86.94 14.45 -25.25
N MET A 665 -87.89 14.52 -24.31
CA MET A 665 -87.70 14.01 -22.95
C MET A 665 -87.52 12.49 -22.94
N ASP A 666 -88.21 11.74 -23.79
CA ASP A 666 -88.00 10.30 -23.93
C ASP A 666 -86.59 9.98 -24.46
N GLU A 667 -86.14 10.68 -25.51
CA GLU A 667 -84.78 10.51 -26.06
C GLU A 667 -83.70 10.75 -24.99
N THR A 668 -83.81 11.85 -24.24
CA THR A 668 -82.89 12.13 -23.13
C THR A 668 -83.00 11.14 -21.97
N THR A 669 -84.19 10.59 -21.71
CA THR A 669 -84.39 9.53 -20.71
C THR A 669 -83.70 8.22 -21.13
N GLN A 670 -83.81 7.83 -22.40
CA GLN A 670 -83.07 6.68 -22.95
C GLN A 670 -81.56 6.90 -22.92
N GLN A 671 -81.11 8.12 -23.24
CA GLN A 671 -79.68 8.48 -23.18
C GLN A 671 -79.16 8.43 -21.73
N ASN A 672 -79.95 8.89 -20.76
CA ASN A 672 -79.63 8.76 -19.34
C ASN A 672 -79.53 7.29 -18.91
N ALA A 673 -80.40 6.41 -19.42
CA ALA A 673 -80.32 4.98 -19.13
C ALA A 673 -78.99 4.37 -19.65
N ALA A 674 -78.59 4.71 -20.88
CA ALA A 674 -77.32 4.28 -21.45
C ALA A 674 -76.11 4.82 -20.65
N LEU A 675 -76.14 6.10 -20.27
CA LEU A 675 -75.09 6.71 -19.43
C LEU A 675 -75.00 6.06 -18.06
N VAL A 676 -76.13 5.66 -17.46
CA VAL A 676 -76.16 4.93 -16.20
C VAL A 676 -75.53 3.54 -16.34
N GLU A 677 -75.78 2.81 -17.43
CA GLU A 677 -75.09 1.54 -17.67
C GLU A 677 -73.57 1.74 -17.82
N GLU A 678 -73.14 2.73 -18.61
CA GLU A 678 -71.73 3.03 -18.85
C GLU A 678 -71.01 3.44 -17.56
N ALA A 679 -71.58 4.38 -16.80
CA ALA A 679 -70.98 4.83 -15.54
C ALA A 679 -70.99 3.73 -14.45
N THR A 680 -71.96 2.81 -14.48
CA THR A 680 -71.95 1.64 -13.58
C THR A 680 -70.83 0.67 -13.94
N ALA A 681 -70.61 0.43 -15.24
CA ALA A 681 -69.49 -0.39 -15.71
C ALA A 681 -68.14 0.25 -15.35
N ALA A 682 -68.00 1.57 -15.53
CA ALA A 682 -66.81 2.31 -15.14
C ALA A 682 -66.54 2.27 -13.63
N ALA A 683 -67.59 2.43 -12.80
CA ALA A 683 -67.47 2.32 -11.35
C ALA A 683 -66.98 0.92 -10.91
N ARG A 684 -67.55 -0.15 -11.48
CA ARG A 684 -67.08 -1.52 -11.21
C ARG A 684 -65.64 -1.76 -11.67
N ALA A 685 -65.26 -1.24 -12.83
CA ALA A 685 -63.87 -1.33 -13.30
C ALA A 685 -62.89 -0.59 -12.37
N MET A 686 -63.28 0.57 -11.83
CA MET A 686 -62.49 1.29 -10.83
C MET A 686 -62.38 0.50 -9.51
N GLU A 687 -63.47 -0.12 -9.05
CA GLU A 687 -63.48 -0.98 -7.86
C GLU A 687 -62.52 -2.18 -8.04
N GLU A 688 -62.56 -2.82 -9.21
CA GLU A 688 -61.67 -3.93 -9.55
C GLU A 688 -60.20 -3.46 -9.62
N GLN A 689 -59.91 -2.33 -10.26
CA GLN A 689 -58.56 -1.76 -10.32
C GLN A 689 -58.02 -1.36 -8.94
N ALA A 690 -58.86 -0.77 -8.10
CA ALA A 690 -58.50 -0.41 -6.73
C ALA A 690 -58.19 -1.66 -5.89
N THR A 691 -58.99 -2.72 -6.05
CA THR A 691 -58.75 -4.01 -5.40
C THR A 691 -57.44 -4.64 -5.89
N GLN A 692 -57.19 -4.67 -7.21
CA GLN A 692 -55.94 -5.18 -7.77
C GLN A 692 -54.71 -4.40 -7.28
N LEU A 693 -54.83 -3.07 -7.18
CA LEU A 693 -53.77 -2.21 -6.61
C LEU A 693 -53.54 -2.55 -5.14
N ALA A 694 -54.61 -2.66 -4.35
CA ALA A 694 -54.54 -3.02 -2.93
C ALA A 694 -53.88 -4.39 -2.73
N ASP A 695 -54.26 -5.39 -3.53
CA ASP A 695 -53.68 -6.74 -3.50
C ASP A 695 -52.20 -6.74 -3.91
N ALA A 696 -51.85 -5.98 -4.95
CA ALA A 696 -50.47 -5.85 -5.42
C ALA A 696 -49.55 -5.24 -4.35
N VAL A 697 -50.06 -4.29 -3.56
CA VAL A 697 -49.29 -3.68 -2.46
C VAL A 697 -49.46 -4.40 -1.12
N ALA A 698 -50.41 -5.33 -1.00
CA ALA A 698 -50.64 -6.10 0.22
C ALA A 698 -49.51 -7.09 0.53
N ILE A 699 -48.69 -7.46 -0.47
CA ILE A 699 -47.45 -8.22 -0.26
C ILE A 699 -46.48 -7.48 0.66
N PHE A 700 -46.54 -6.14 0.66
CA PHE A 700 -45.68 -5.32 1.50
C PHE A 700 -46.26 -5.21 2.91
N ARG A 701 -45.53 -5.74 3.88
CA ARG A 701 -45.86 -5.65 5.30
C ARG A 701 -45.38 -4.30 5.82
N LEU A 702 -46.34 -3.47 6.20
CA LEU A 702 -46.09 -2.19 6.85
C LEU A 702 -46.23 -2.35 8.37
N ASP A 703 -45.45 -1.58 9.12
CA ASP A 703 -45.58 -1.55 10.55
C ASP A 703 -46.84 -0.75 10.90
N ASN A 704 -47.89 -1.46 11.29
CA ASN A 704 -49.23 -0.92 11.51
C ASN A 704 -49.27 0.13 12.66
N GLN A 705 -48.16 0.32 13.38
CA GLN A 705 -48.02 1.33 14.43
C GLN A 705 -47.77 2.75 13.90
N VAL A 706 -47.17 2.92 12.71
CA VAL A 706 -46.94 4.26 12.14
C VAL A 706 -48.25 4.82 11.56
N ALA A 707 -49.10 3.98 10.97
CA ALA A 707 -50.42 4.38 10.47
C ALA A 707 -51.35 4.85 11.60
N GLN A 708 -51.34 4.20 12.77
CA GLN A 708 -52.14 4.62 13.93
C GLN A 708 -51.57 5.85 14.67
N ALA A 709 -50.24 6.04 14.66
CA ALA A 709 -49.62 7.19 15.33
C ALA A 709 -49.89 8.52 14.61
N VAL A 710 -49.96 8.52 13.27
CA VAL A 710 -50.27 9.74 12.48
C VAL A 710 -51.76 10.09 12.57
N SER A 711 -52.67 9.11 12.56
CA SER A 711 -54.11 9.33 12.82
C SER A 711 -54.40 9.79 14.25
N ALA A 712 -53.58 9.40 15.23
CA ALA A 712 -53.73 9.86 16.62
C ALA A 712 -53.30 11.33 16.82
N VAL A 713 -52.34 11.84 16.03
CA VAL A 713 -51.89 13.25 16.11
C VAL A 713 -52.91 14.20 15.45
N THR A 714 -53.53 13.80 14.34
CA THR A 714 -54.63 14.57 13.73
C THR A 714 -55.92 14.50 14.56
N ALA A 715 -56.26 13.35 15.16
CA ALA A 715 -57.40 13.23 16.07
C ALA A 715 -57.24 14.08 17.36
N ARG A 716 -56.00 14.27 17.84
CA ARG A 716 -55.73 15.08 19.04
C ARG A 716 -55.75 16.59 18.77
N ALA A 717 -55.54 17.02 17.52
CA ALA A 717 -55.66 18.41 17.10
C ALA A 717 -57.14 18.88 16.97
N VAL A 718 -58.07 17.95 16.70
CA VAL A 718 -59.52 18.25 16.63
C VAL A 718 -60.19 18.23 18.01
N ALA A 719 -59.59 17.57 19.01
CA ALA A 719 -60.11 17.49 20.38
C ALA A 719 -59.96 18.78 21.23
N GLY A 720 -59.34 19.83 20.68
CA GLY A 720 -59.15 21.13 21.34
C GLY A 720 -60.23 22.19 21.04
N MET A 721 -61.17 21.92 20.13
CA MET A 721 -62.30 22.81 19.87
C MET A 721 -63.51 22.42 20.72
N PRO A 722 -64.21 23.39 21.35
CA PRO A 722 -65.44 23.11 22.09
C PRO A 722 -66.50 22.53 21.14
N PRO A 723 -67.34 21.58 21.59
CA PRO A 723 -68.31 20.94 20.73
C PRO A 723 -69.34 21.96 20.24
N VAL A 724 -69.40 22.16 18.92
CA VAL A 724 -70.52 22.84 18.28
C VAL A 724 -71.75 21.94 18.47
N ARG A 725 -72.78 22.46 19.13
CA ARG A 725 -74.06 21.78 19.34
C ARG A 725 -74.61 21.28 17.99
N PRO A 726 -75.09 20.03 17.89
CA PRO A 726 -75.79 19.59 16.70
C PRO A 726 -77.09 20.39 16.57
N VAL A 727 -77.21 21.16 15.49
CA VAL A 727 -78.50 21.68 15.04
C VAL A 727 -79.31 20.48 14.58
N SER A 728 -80.44 20.26 15.23
CA SER A 728 -81.43 19.23 14.93
C SER A 728 -81.84 19.27 13.46
N ARG A 729 -81.79 18.10 12.80
CA ARG A 729 -82.47 17.87 11.52
C ARG A 729 -83.95 18.22 11.65
N PRO A 730 -84.56 18.95 10.71
CA PRO A 730 -86.00 19.05 10.63
C PRO A 730 -86.57 17.69 10.20
N THR A 731 -87.47 17.12 11.00
CA THR A 731 -88.37 16.03 10.61
C THR A 731 -89.24 16.45 9.40
N PRO A 732 -89.60 15.53 8.49
CA PRO A 732 -90.51 15.84 7.39
C PRO A 732 -91.91 16.11 7.96
N ALA A 733 -92.45 17.29 7.67
CA ALA A 733 -93.83 17.63 8.01
C ALA A 733 -94.80 16.96 7.03
N ALA A 734 -95.88 16.38 7.58
CA ALA A 734 -97.00 15.81 6.85
C ALA A 734 -97.73 16.87 5.99
N PRO A 735 -98.40 16.47 4.89
CA PRO A 735 -98.96 17.41 3.92
C PRO A 735 -100.20 18.12 4.48
N ARG A 736 -100.18 19.45 4.51
CA ARG A 736 -101.39 20.27 4.74
C ARG A 736 -102.06 20.54 3.40
N ALA A 737 -103.36 20.25 3.36
CA ALA A 737 -104.27 20.53 2.28
C ALA A 737 -104.25 22.02 1.86
N ALA A 738 -104.25 22.23 0.55
CA ALA A 738 -104.31 23.53 -0.08
C ALA A 738 -105.74 24.10 -0.07
N THR A 739 -105.86 25.40 0.18
CA THR A 739 -107.05 26.23 -0.09
C THR A 739 -106.66 27.34 -1.09
N PRO A 740 -107.55 27.77 -2.00
CA PRO A 740 -107.12 28.35 -3.28
C PRO A 740 -107.16 29.89 -3.38
N MET A 741 -106.37 30.36 -4.37
CA MET A 741 -106.48 31.57 -5.21
C MET A 741 -106.20 32.98 -4.67
N ARG A 742 -105.24 33.67 -5.33
CA ARG A 742 -105.55 34.66 -6.41
C ARG A 742 -104.31 34.98 -7.27
N PRO A 743 -104.50 35.37 -8.55
CA PRO A 743 -103.42 35.46 -9.53
C PRO A 743 -102.70 36.82 -9.45
N ALA A 744 -101.37 36.78 -9.50
CA ALA A 744 -100.54 37.97 -9.70
C ALA A 744 -100.32 38.19 -11.20
N ARG A 745 -100.53 39.45 -11.63
CA ARG A 745 -100.35 39.93 -12.99
C ARG A 745 -98.91 39.78 -13.48
N SER A 746 -98.77 39.30 -14.71
CA SER A 746 -97.53 39.28 -15.49
C SER A 746 -97.11 40.68 -15.91
N THR A 747 -95.91 41.10 -15.52
CA THR A 747 -95.15 42.13 -16.23
C THR A 747 -94.13 41.42 -17.10
N LEU A 748 -94.37 41.43 -18.41
CA LEU A 748 -93.39 41.08 -19.44
C LEU A 748 -92.28 42.11 -19.43
N ALA A 749 -91.03 41.66 -19.30
CA ALA A 749 -89.83 42.43 -19.57
C ALA A 749 -88.85 41.53 -20.35
N ASP A 750 -88.83 41.79 -21.66
CA ASP A 750 -87.66 41.95 -22.53
C ASP A 750 -86.46 40.98 -22.39
N ASP A 751 -86.37 40.10 -23.39
CA ASP A 751 -85.23 39.82 -24.25
C ASP A 751 -83.80 39.86 -23.70
N GLY A 752 -83.21 38.65 -23.71
CA GLY A 752 -81.96 38.42 -24.45
C GLY A 752 -80.66 38.55 -23.67
N ASN A 753 -80.16 37.43 -23.11
CA ASN A 753 -78.75 37.05 -23.26
C ASN A 753 -78.49 35.65 -22.65
N TRP A 754 -78.34 34.61 -23.46
CA TRP A 754 -77.61 33.38 -23.09
C TRP A 754 -77.03 32.74 -24.36
N GLN A 755 -75.78 33.10 -24.67
CA GLN A 755 -74.86 32.29 -25.46
C GLN A 755 -73.59 32.10 -24.63
N GLU A 756 -73.45 30.91 -24.05
CA GLU A 756 -72.22 30.14 -23.82
C GLU A 756 -72.55 29.03 -22.83
N PHE A 757 -72.75 27.81 -23.32
CA PHE A 757 -72.22 26.55 -22.79
C PHE A 757 -72.36 25.45 -23.86
#